data_AF-A0AAE0LTA1-F1
#
_entry.id   AF-A0AAE0LTA1-F1
#
_cell.length_a   1.000
_cell.length_b   1.000
_cell.length_c   1.000
_cell.angle_alpha   90.00
_cell.angle_beta   90.00
_cell.angle_gamma   90.00
#
_symmetry.space_group_name_H-M   'P 1'
#
loop_
_entity.id
_entity.type
_entity.pdbx_description
1 polymer ?
#
loop_
_entity_poly.entity_id
_entity_poly.type
_entity_poly.pdbx_seq_one_letter_code
_entity_poly.pdbx_strand_id
1 'polypeptide(L)'
;MVVGLRQIAIACLAGFCAPVAVLAQAGTTLTFADEANGQGGLLLASPSAPPAILISAEELGPASRAVKDLAADFGRVLGKNATVTTATTVPKSGDAPAIIIGTLGSSELIDQLVKDGQLDATAISGKWEAYASQIVTDAEGKPVALAIAGSDVRGTIFGTYDLSQQIGVSPWHYWADVPPKKRQYIFAPTVSKVYGSPSVKYRGLFINDEAPALSNWVTGRFPRGNGGNSFTSPFYAHVLELLLRLKGNYFWPAMWGKMFYLDDPQNGPLAHEYGVFAGTSHHEPMARSDAEQSRYCQPWDWTRNKANIQKFMTEGAARSKNWETIYTLGMRGSGDAASPTLNAQTLEEVIKWQQTTLASTVGKPLGEIPQAWVMYKEVPGYWQKGMDVGEDVTLLWTDDNRGNIRRIPTAEEASRKGGAGMYYHFDYVGSPRNYKWINTIQLQKTWEQMHLAYEREIRNTWIVNVGDLKALELPLDHFMAMAYDMSKFSTPDSTGSYLVDWAAQQFTTEVAETTAQIMTTYGMLCARRKYEDLSTQFGFSTSEYDEAEANMQEWLGLLAVATETHDSLPDDATKTAFWEMVLHPVRAGKNVFEIYTNAALGQRYANERRLATNELADRARAAFEDDKALQKQFHSILGGKWNHMMDQTHIGYNNWQEPASNSMPRLPTLPGGGTGFGVGIQGSGSTTSGKLTTAPMTPFMPPAEKRWIEVFLRAKGRLQYTIKANTTFANITNASGTLTDTGPSQLRSIINIDWASAPAGQSAVELTVTSGSTNTAVIIPLHNTPAPPASFTGHIASNGVVSIEAHHFTRIHHPSPSTSNTTTYATIPSYGRTQAGIKLWPVTTPAQPSNSPNTDSTTPSLIYRFHIPARSTRLRVTLYLSASENADVASPNRYTLALDTRPSVLVQPTPLSADAGAEPAGWSTAVTRNAWVTESDLGQGGGGGQLEAGEHELAVRLLNPTMVLTKVVVDLGGLRGSELGPPESFRVV
;
A
#
# COMPACT_ATOMS: atom_id res chain seq x y z
N MET A 1 15.21 69.74 -16.97
CA MET A 1 15.22 70.51 -18.24
C MET A 1 15.61 69.54 -19.34
N VAL A 2 14.67 68.94 -20.08
CA VAL A 2 14.13 69.34 -21.40
C VAL A 2 14.31 68.14 -22.36
N VAL A 3 13.18 67.51 -22.72
CA VAL A 3 12.72 67.07 -24.06
C VAL A 3 13.62 66.17 -24.94
N GLY A 4 13.17 64.92 -25.16
CA GLY A 4 12.60 64.47 -26.46
C GLY A 4 13.41 63.59 -27.44
N LEU A 5 12.77 62.47 -27.85
CA LEU A 5 12.80 61.77 -29.18
C LEU A 5 14.11 61.02 -29.56
N ARG A 6 14.17 59.81 -30.14
CA ARG A 6 13.27 59.01 -31.02
C ARG A 6 13.72 57.51 -31.07
N GLN A 7 12.72 56.62 -31.12
CA GLN A 7 12.57 55.35 -31.89
C GLN A 7 13.78 54.44 -32.25
N ILE A 8 13.65 53.13 -31.95
CA ILE A 8 13.67 51.99 -32.91
C ILE A 8 12.82 50.85 -32.33
N ALA A 9 12.10 50.15 -33.22
CA ALA A 9 11.06 49.17 -32.97
C ALA A 9 11.54 47.84 -32.33
N ILE A 10 10.69 47.25 -31.48
CA ILE A 10 10.68 45.80 -31.21
C ILE A 10 9.24 45.32 -31.37
N ALA A 11 9.02 44.59 -32.46
CA ALA A 11 7.84 43.77 -32.69
C ALA A 11 8.24 42.30 -32.54
N CYS A 12 7.32 41.50 -32.00
CA CYS A 12 7.19 40.05 -32.12
C CYS A 12 8.17 39.14 -31.33
N LEU A 13 7.71 38.67 -30.16
CA LEU A 13 7.75 37.25 -29.77
C LEU A 13 6.89 37.04 -28.51
N ALA A 14 5.58 37.26 -28.66
CA ALA A 14 4.57 36.68 -27.79
C ALA A 14 4.07 35.41 -28.50
N GLY A 15 4.67 34.27 -28.19
CA GLY A 15 4.36 32.98 -28.80
C GLY A 15 4.49 31.86 -27.77
N PHE A 16 3.35 31.23 -27.46
CA PHE A 16 3.18 29.94 -26.81
C PHE A 16 3.58 29.79 -25.33
N CYS A 17 2.73 30.35 -24.46
CA CYS A 17 2.30 29.66 -23.25
C CYS A 17 0.77 29.55 -23.32
N ALA A 18 0.27 28.55 -24.05
CA ALA A 18 -1.13 28.19 -23.94
C ALA A 18 -1.29 27.42 -22.61
N PRO A 19 -2.22 27.80 -21.73
CA PRO A 19 -2.57 26.96 -20.61
C PRO A 19 -3.17 25.68 -21.20
N VAL A 20 -2.57 24.53 -20.90
CA VAL A 20 -3.25 23.25 -21.10
C VAL A 20 -4.47 23.31 -20.19
N ALA A 21 -5.63 23.59 -20.77
CA ALA A 21 -6.90 23.45 -20.08
C ALA A 21 -6.99 21.97 -19.66
N VAL A 22 -6.80 21.71 -18.37
CA VAL A 22 -7.21 20.45 -17.76
C VAL A 22 -8.73 20.42 -17.93
N LEU A 23 -9.19 19.75 -18.99
CA LEU A 23 -10.58 19.32 -19.08
C LEU A 23 -10.79 18.40 -17.89
N ALA A 24 -11.49 18.89 -16.88
CA ALA A 24 -12.01 18.05 -15.82
C ALA A 24 -12.76 16.89 -16.49
N GLN A 25 -12.29 15.66 -16.28
CA GLN A 25 -13.02 14.44 -16.64
C GLN A 25 -14.26 14.37 -15.75
N ALA A 26 -15.33 15.07 -16.14
CA ALA A 26 -16.63 14.88 -15.55
C ALA A 26 -17.07 13.45 -15.88
N GLY A 27 -17.04 12.56 -14.88
CA GLY A 27 -17.52 11.19 -15.04
C GLY A 27 -19.01 11.19 -15.33
N THR A 28 -19.41 10.95 -16.57
CA THR A 28 -20.78 10.61 -16.89
C THR A 28 -21.06 9.18 -16.43
N THR A 29 -22.09 9.02 -15.60
CA THR A 29 -22.61 7.72 -15.17
C THR A 29 -23.89 7.43 -15.96
N LEU A 30 -24.03 6.20 -16.50
CA LEU A 30 -25.33 5.70 -16.95
C LEU A 30 -26.40 5.99 -15.89
N THR A 31 -27.63 6.29 -16.31
CA THR A 31 -28.77 6.38 -15.39
C THR A 31 -29.54 5.07 -15.38
N PHE A 32 -30.07 4.73 -14.21
CA PHE A 32 -30.84 3.52 -13.97
C PHE A 32 -32.21 3.90 -13.42
N ALA A 33 -33.24 3.17 -13.82
CA ALA A 33 -34.59 3.33 -13.29
C ALA A 33 -35.24 1.97 -13.04
N ASP A 34 -36.23 1.96 -12.14
CA ASP A 34 -37.09 0.81 -11.86
C ASP A 34 -38.30 0.74 -12.81
N GLU A 35 -38.63 1.84 -13.48
CA GLU A 35 -39.70 1.96 -14.47
C GLU A 35 -39.17 2.58 -15.78
N ALA A 36 -39.82 2.24 -16.90
CA ALA A 36 -39.42 2.72 -18.23
C ALA A 36 -39.60 4.23 -18.42
N ASN A 37 -40.48 4.86 -17.64
CA ASN A 37 -40.82 6.26 -17.76
C ASN A 37 -40.00 7.09 -16.77
N GLY A 38 -38.84 7.56 -17.19
CA GLY A 38 -38.08 8.47 -16.35
C GLY A 38 -36.65 8.66 -16.83
N GLN A 39 -36.27 9.93 -16.91
CA GLN A 39 -34.92 10.46 -17.11
C GLN A 39 -34.51 10.50 -18.59
N GLY A 40 -34.42 11.72 -19.14
CA GLY A 40 -34.06 11.94 -20.54
C GLY A 40 -32.76 11.23 -20.95
N GLY A 41 -32.71 10.74 -22.19
CA GLY A 41 -31.63 9.92 -22.72
C GLY A 41 -32.14 8.82 -23.66
N LEU A 42 -31.25 7.95 -24.13
CA LEU A 42 -31.60 6.77 -24.93
C LEU A 42 -31.78 5.55 -24.01
N LEU A 43 -32.94 4.90 -24.02
CA LEU A 43 -33.10 3.60 -23.36
C LEU A 43 -32.25 2.56 -24.08
N LEU A 44 -31.15 2.12 -23.47
CA LEU A 44 -30.24 1.15 -24.08
C LEU A 44 -30.74 -0.28 -23.92
N ALA A 45 -31.25 -0.62 -22.74
CA ALA A 45 -31.60 -2.00 -22.43
C ALA A 45 -32.59 -2.15 -21.28
N SER A 46 -33.33 -3.27 -21.31
CA SER A 46 -34.17 -3.79 -20.23
C SER A 46 -34.22 -5.33 -20.27
N PRO A 47 -34.72 -6.02 -19.21
CA PRO A 47 -34.92 -7.48 -19.25
C PRO A 47 -35.79 -7.99 -20.41
N SER A 48 -36.75 -7.19 -20.87
CA SER A 48 -37.61 -7.49 -22.02
C SER A 48 -36.99 -7.13 -23.37
N ALA A 49 -36.00 -6.23 -23.39
CA ALA A 49 -35.34 -5.73 -24.60
C ALA A 49 -33.83 -5.61 -24.33
N PRO A 50 -33.05 -6.71 -24.43
CA PRO A 50 -31.60 -6.65 -24.34
C PRO A 50 -31.02 -5.84 -25.52
N PRO A 51 -29.86 -5.19 -25.35
CA PRO A 51 -29.34 -4.29 -26.38
C PRO A 51 -28.76 -5.07 -27.57
N ALA A 52 -28.77 -4.44 -28.74
CA ALA A 52 -27.91 -4.84 -29.84
C ALA A 52 -26.56 -4.10 -29.76
N ILE A 53 -25.46 -4.83 -29.91
CA ILE A 53 -24.12 -4.25 -30.04
C ILE A 53 -23.67 -4.43 -31.50
N LEU A 54 -23.36 -3.32 -32.15
CA LEU A 54 -22.97 -3.23 -33.55
C LEU A 54 -21.47 -2.96 -33.65
N ILE A 55 -20.78 -3.75 -34.46
CA ILE A 55 -19.36 -3.59 -34.79
C ILE A 55 -19.19 -3.65 -36.32
N SER A 56 -18.15 -3.01 -36.85
CA SER A 56 -17.78 -3.16 -38.27
C SER A 56 -17.24 -4.56 -38.57
N ALA A 57 -17.23 -4.98 -39.84
CA ALA A 57 -16.71 -6.29 -40.24
C ALA A 57 -15.19 -6.39 -40.08
N GLU A 58 -14.53 -5.23 -40.13
CA GLU A 58 -13.09 -5.01 -40.04
C GLU A 58 -12.62 -4.94 -38.58
N GLU A 59 -13.55 -4.78 -37.63
CA GLU A 59 -13.29 -4.76 -36.18
C GLU A 59 -13.10 -6.20 -35.66
N LEU A 60 -12.09 -6.90 -36.18
CA LEU A 60 -11.71 -8.26 -35.79
C LEU A 60 -10.58 -8.25 -34.76
N GLY A 61 -10.45 -9.35 -34.01
CA GLY A 61 -9.37 -9.51 -33.03
C GLY A 61 -9.72 -9.00 -31.63
N PRO A 62 -8.80 -8.31 -30.91
CA PRO A 62 -8.95 -8.10 -29.47
C PRO A 62 -10.17 -7.27 -29.03
N ALA A 63 -10.54 -6.26 -29.80
CA ALA A 63 -11.72 -5.44 -29.51
C ALA A 63 -13.02 -6.26 -29.59
N SER A 64 -13.19 -7.06 -30.65
CA SER A 64 -14.36 -7.94 -30.82
C SER A 64 -14.52 -8.94 -29.68
N ARG A 65 -13.41 -9.46 -29.14
CA ARG A 65 -13.42 -10.34 -27.96
C ARG A 65 -13.98 -9.62 -26.73
N ALA A 66 -13.51 -8.40 -26.43
CA ALA A 66 -14.04 -7.62 -25.30
C ALA A 66 -15.54 -7.28 -25.46
N VAL A 67 -16.01 -7.07 -26.70
CA VAL A 67 -17.44 -6.85 -26.99
C VAL A 67 -18.29 -8.08 -26.62
N LYS A 68 -17.77 -9.30 -26.78
CA LYS A 68 -18.47 -10.53 -26.35
C LYS A 68 -18.57 -10.61 -24.82
N ASP A 69 -17.56 -10.14 -24.10
CA ASP A 69 -17.63 -10.05 -22.63
C ASP A 69 -18.71 -9.06 -22.19
N LEU A 70 -18.77 -7.88 -22.82
CA LEU A 70 -19.82 -6.90 -22.56
C LEU A 70 -21.21 -7.49 -22.85
N ALA A 71 -21.37 -8.27 -23.93
CA ALA A 71 -22.63 -8.92 -24.24
C ALA A 71 -23.06 -9.92 -23.15
N ALA A 72 -22.11 -10.67 -22.59
CA ALA A 72 -22.33 -11.54 -21.45
C ALA A 72 -22.60 -10.75 -20.15
N ASP A 73 -21.97 -9.58 -19.98
CA ASP A 73 -22.17 -8.68 -18.84
C ASP A 73 -23.59 -8.11 -18.82
N PHE A 74 -24.19 -7.80 -19.97
CA PHE A 74 -25.63 -7.52 -20.06
C PHE A 74 -26.48 -8.72 -19.58
N GLY A 75 -26.07 -9.94 -19.92
CA GLY A 75 -26.69 -11.17 -19.39
C GLY A 75 -26.61 -11.29 -17.88
N ARG A 76 -25.46 -10.95 -17.30
CA ARG A 76 -25.25 -10.94 -15.85
C ARG A 76 -26.19 -9.97 -15.12
N VAL A 77 -26.43 -8.78 -15.67
CA VAL A 77 -27.23 -7.73 -15.01
C VAL A 77 -28.72 -7.73 -15.37
N LEU A 78 -29.12 -8.22 -16.57
CA LEU A 78 -30.51 -8.24 -17.05
C LEU A 78 -31.12 -9.65 -17.14
N GLY A 79 -30.31 -10.71 -17.11
CA GLY A 79 -30.73 -12.10 -17.31
C GLY A 79 -30.77 -12.58 -18.77
N LYS A 80 -30.46 -11.72 -19.74
CA LYS A 80 -30.31 -12.07 -21.17
C LYS A 80 -29.12 -11.34 -21.78
N ASN A 81 -28.30 -12.08 -22.53
CA ASN A 81 -27.13 -11.51 -23.21
C ASN A 81 -27.56 -10.49 -24.28
N ALA A 82 -26.69 -9.51 -24.55
CA ALA A 82 -26.81 -8.67 -25.72
C ALA A 82 -26.51 -9.47 -27.00
N THR A 83 -27.01 -9.00 -28.15
CA THR A 83 -26.68 -9.58 -29.46
C THR A 83 -25.56 -8.79 -30.12
N VAL A 84 -24.44 -9.44 -30.45
CA VAL A 84 -23.34 -8.82 -31.20
C VAL A 84 -23.54 -9.07 -32.69
N THR A 85 -23.63 -8.02 -33.50
CA THR A 85 -23.89 -8.11 -34.94
C THR A 85 -22.92 -7.24 -35.72
N THR A 86 -22.41 -7.78 -36.82
CA THR A 86 -21.65 -6.99 -37.80
C THR A 86 -22.61 -6.11 -38.61
N ALA A 87 -22.35 -4.81 -38.68
CA ALA A 87 -23.21 -3.86 -39.37
C ALA A 87 -22.40 -2.93 -40.30
N THR A 88 -23.06 -2.44 -41.35
CA THR A 88 -22.51 -1.50 -42.33
C THR A 88 -23.22 -0.14 -42.32
N THR A 89 -24.29 0.01 -41.52
CA THR A 89 -25.06 1.25 -41.39
C THR A 89 -25.47 1.50 -39.94
N VAL A 90 -25.63 2.78 -39.60
CA VAL A 90 -26.07 3.26 -38.28
C VAL A 90 -27.60 3.10 -38.15
N PRO A 91 -28.13 2.77 -36.95
CA PRO A 91 -29.58 2.70 -36.71
C PRO A 91 -30.30 4.02 -37.00
N LYS A 92 -31.55 3.93 -37.44
CA LYS A 92 -32.43 5.07 -37.74
C LYS A 92 -33.50 5.26 -36.67
N SER A 93 -34.16 6.41 -36.70
CA SER A 93 -35.34 6.70 -35.86
C SER A 93 -36.40 5.60 -36.03
N GLY A 94 -36.79 4.96 -34.93
CA GLY A 94 -37.77 3.86 -34.91
C GLY A 94 -37.15 2.46 -34.91
N ASP A 95 -35.85 2.33 -35.17
CA ASP A 95 -35.13 1.07 -34.91
C ASP A 95 -34.96 0.84 -33.40
N ALA A 96 -34.66 -0.41 -33.03
CA ALA A 96 -34.29 -0.71 -31.65
C ALA A 96 -32.97 0.00 -31.29
N PRO A 97 -32.87 0.64 -30.11
CA PRO A 97 -31.64 1.25 -29.63
C PRO A 97 -30.45 0.29 -29.69
N ALA A 98 -29.29 0.79 -30.12
CA ALA A 98 -28.09 -0.01 -30.23
C ALA A 98 -26.86 0.69 -29.62
N ILE A 99 -25.82 -0.11 -29.40
CA ILE A 99 -24.51 0.34 -28.96
C ILE A 99 -23.54 0.08 -30.13
N ILE A 100 -22.88 1.13 -30.64
CA ILE A 100 -21.90 1.01 -31.73
C ILE A 100 -20.50 1.08 -31.11
N ILE A 101 -19.67 0.06 -31.33
CA ILE A 101 -18.33 0.00 -30.76
C ILE A 101 -17.32 -0.22 -31.89
N GLY A 102 -16.24 0.57 -31.92
CA GLY A 102 -15.18 0.38 -32.91
C GLY A 102 -13.94 1.24 -32.68
N THR A 103 -12.88 0.92 -33.41
CA THR A 103 -11.58 1.59 -33.36
C THR A 103 -11.47 2.59 -34.52
N LEU A 104 -10.98 3.81 -34.24
CA LEU A 104 -10.73 4.82 -35.27
C LEU A 104 -9.80 4.30 -36.37
N GLY A 105 -10.15 4.55 -37.63
CA GLY A 105 -9.39 4.10 -38.80
C GLY A 105 -9.47 2.61 -39.11
N SER A 106 -10.17 1.82 -38.28
CA SER A 106 -10.43 0.39 -38.52
C SER A 106 -11.93 0.11 -38.70
N SER A 107 -12.79 0.79 -37.95
CA SER A 107 -14.24 0.60 -38.02
C SER A 107 -14.90 1.63 -38.95
N GLU A 108 -15.41 1.17 -40.10
CA GLU A 108 -16.18 2.01 -41.04
C GLU A 108 -17.38 2.72 -40.40
N LEU A 109 -18.10 2.10 -39.46
CA LEU A 109 -19.23 2.70 -38.74
C LEU A 109 -18.79 3.95 -37.96
N ILE A 110 -17.78 3.80 -37.10
CA ILE A 110 -17.20 4.90 -36.31
C ILE A 110 -16.63 5.99 -37.23
N ASP A 111 -15.86 5.63 -38.26
CA ASP A 111 -15.26 6.62 -39.17
C ASP A 111 -16.33 7.42 -39.92
N GLN A 112 -17.43 6.78 -40.32
CA GLN A 112 -18.56 7.45 -40.94
C GLN A 112 -19.28 8.40 -39.96
N LEU A 113 -19.50 7.99 -38.71
CA LEU A 113 -20.06 8.86 -37.66
C LEU A 113 -19.19 10.11 -37.41
N VAL A 114 -17.87 9.96 -37.43
CA VAL A 114 -16.93 11.09 -37.30
C VAL A 114 -17.02 12.01 -38.52
N LYS A 115 -17.02 11.44 -39.72
CA LYS A 115 -17.11 12.18 -40.98
C LYS A 115 -18.40 12.98 -41.10
N ASP A 116 -19.50 12.44 -40.62
CA ASP A 116 -20.82 13.10 -40.64
C ASP A 116 -21.02 14.10 -39.50
N GLY A 117 -20.02 14.27 -38.61
CA GLY A 117 -20.08 15.18 -37.47
C GLY A 117 -21.00 14.70 -36.35
N GLN A 118 -21.40 13.42 -36.36
CA GLN A 118 -22.26 12.80 -35.35
C GLN A 118 -21.50 12.26 -34.14
N LEU A 119 -20.16 12.12 -34.26
CA LEU A 119 -19.24 11.73 -33.20
C LEU A 119 -18.00 12.62 -33.22
N ASP A 120 -17.68 13.28 -32.11
CA ASP A 120 -16.43 14.04 -31.97
C ASP A 120 -15.29 13.15 -31.46
N ALA A 121 -14.32 12.87 -32.33
CA ALA A 121 -13.13 12.08 -32.03
C ALA A 121 -11.86 12.92 -31.88
N THR A 122 -11.96 14.26 -31.91
CA THR A 122 -10.79 15.16 -31.93
C THR A 122 -9.88 14.99 -30.73
N ALA A 123 -10.46 14.76 -29.54
CA ALA A 123 -9.71 14.62 -28.29
C ALA A 123 -8.96 13.27 -28.16
N ILE A 124 -9.32 12.26 -28.95
CA ILE A 124 -8.77 10.90 -28.86
C ILE A 124 -7.90 10.52 -30.07
N SER A 125 -8.08 11.17 -31.23
CA SER A 125 -7.33 10.84 -32.44
C SER A 125 -5.82 10.91 -32.26
N GLY A 126 -5.11 9.84 -32.64
CA GLY A 126 -3.66 9.71 -32.51
C GLY A 126 -3.13 9.57 -31.07
N LYS A 127 -4.01 9.42 -30.07
CA LYS A 127 -3.64 9.21 -28.68
C LYS A 127 -3.46 7.72 -28.37
N TRP A 128 -2.62 7.42 -27.40
CA TRP A 128 -2.42 6.06 -26.88
C TRP A 128 -3.60 5.69 -25.97
N GLU A 129 -4.30 4.60 -26.27
CA GLU A 129 -5.32 3.95 -25.43
C GLU A 129 -6.45 4.86 -24.93
N ALA A 130 -6.76 5.90 -25.70
CA ALA A 130 -7.83 6.86 -25.41
C ALA A 130 -9.16 6.36 -25.98
N TYR A 131 -10.27 6.82 -25.42
CA TYR A 131 -11.59 6.54 -25.98
C TYR A 131 -12.62 7.62 -25.64
N ALA A 132 -13.67 7.65 -26.44
CA ALA A 132 -14.80 8.53 -26.25
C ALA A 132 -16.11 7.74 -26.35
N SER A 133 -17.16 8.21 -25.65
CA SER A 133 -18.52 7.70 -25.81
C SER A 133 -19.52 8.85 -25.94
N GLN A 134 -20.47 8.72 -26.85
CA GLN A 134 -21.42 9.78 -27.19
C GLN A 134 -22.73 9.19 -27.74
N ILE A 135 -23.86 9.84 -27.41
CA ILE A 135 -25.13 9.53 -28.09
C ILE A 135 -25.08 10.04 -29.53
N VAL A 136 -25.42 9.15 -30.46
CA VAL A 136 -25.67 9.47 -31.87
C VAL A 136 -27.13 9.85 -32.04
N THR A 137 -27.39 10.91 -32.81
CA THR A 137 -28.74 11.41 -33.09
C THR A 137 -29.08 11.37 -34.57
N ASP A 138 -30.37 11.24 -34.90
CA ASP A 138 -30.88 11.41 -36.26
C ASP A 138 -30.91 12.89 -36.71
N ALA A 139 -31.36 13.15 -37.95
CA ALA A 139 -31.41 14.50 -38.51
C ALA A 139 -32.35 15.44 -37.73
N GLU A 140 -33.31 14.89 -36.99
CA GLU A 140 -34.24 15.61 -36.11
C GLU A 140 -33.70 15.78 -34.68
N GLY A 141 -32.48 15.31 -34.39
CA GLY A 141 -31.82 15.40 -33.09
C GLY A 141 -32.30 14.35 -32.07
N LYS A 142 -33.01 13.30 -32.50
CA LYS A 142 -33.45 12.23 -31.59
C LYS A 142 -32.34 11.19 -31.39
N PRO A 143 -32.11 10.74 -30.14
CA PRO A 143 -31.14 9.67 -29.86
C PRO A 143 -31.48 8.36 -30.58
N VAL A 144 -30.50 7.75 -31.25
CA VAL A 144 -30.66 6.47 -31.95
C VAL A 144 -29.66 5.39 -31.51
N ALA A 145 -28.46 5.78 -31.05
CA ALA A 145 -27.44 4.85 -30.57
C ALA A 145 -26.51 5.48 -29.54
N LEU A 146 -25.80 4.65 -28.76
CA LEU A 146 -24.59 5.05 -28.04
C LEU A 146 -23.37 4.58 -28.83
N ALA A 147 -22.52 5.50 -29.28
CA ALA A 147 -21.24 5.17 -29.89
C ALA A 147 -20.11 5.16 -28.85
N ILE A 148 -19.21 4.18 -28.94
CA ILE A 148 -17.95 4.08 -28.20
C ILE A 148 -16.83 3.94 -29.22
N ALA A 149 -15.93 4.92 -29.27
CA ALA A 149 -14.79 4.93 -30.18
C ALA A 149 -13.47 4.92 -29.41
N GLY A 150 -12.61 3.94 -29.70
CA GLY A 150 -11.23 3.92 -29.23
C GLY A 150 -10.27 4.56 -30.24
N SER A 151 -9.22 5.21 -29.73
CA SER A 151 -8.12 5.72 -30.56
C SER A 151 -7.24 4.63 -31.14
N ASP A 152 -7.19 3.50 -30.45
CA ASP A 152 -6.56 2.25 -30.84
C ASP A 152 -7.36 1.07 -30.25
N VAL A 153 -6.93 -0.16 -30.56
CA VAL A 153 -7.62 -1.39 -30.15
C VAL A 153 -7.81 -1.46 -28.63
N ARG A 154 -6.83 -1.05 -27.83
CA ARG A 154 -6.92 -1.08 -26.36
C ARG A 154 -7.79 0.04 -25.83
N GLY A 155 -7.79 1.23 -26.46
CA GLY A 155 -8.78 2.27 -26.21
C GLY A 155 -10.22 1.74 -26.36
N THR A 156 -10.50 0.99 -27.43
CA THR A 156 -11.81 0.37 -27.69
C THR A 156 -12.16 -0.66 -26.61
N ILE A 157 -11.19 -1.51 -26.21
CA ILE A 157 -11.37 -2.47 -25.11
C ILE A 157 -11.69 -1.75 -23.80
N PHE A 158 -10.96 -0.70 -23.44
CA PHE A 158 -11.18 0.04 -22.19
C PHE A 158 -12.52 0.77 -22.19
N GLY A 159 -12.95 1.36 -23.30
CA GLY A 159 -14.29 1.93 -23.42
C GLY A 159 -15.40 0.88 -23.26
N THR A 160 -15.17 -0.34 -23.78
CA THR A 160 -16.09 -1.47 -23.64
C THR A 160 -16.20 -1.95 -22.19
N TYR A 161 -15.08 -2.11 -21.48
CA TYR A 161 -15.10 -2.49 -20.06
C TYR A 161 -15.53 -1.36 -19.14
N ASP A 162 -15.32 -0.09 -19.51
CA ASP A 162 -15.88 1.05 -18.79
C ASP A 162 -17.41 0.99 -18.79
N LEU A 163 -18.04 0.64 -19.93
CA LEU A 163 -19.47 0.39 -19.99
C LEU A 163 -19.89 -0.80 -19.12
N SER A 164 -19.12 -1.90 -19.14
CA SER A 164 -19.36 -3.09 -18.31
C SER A 164 -19.34 -2.77 -16.82
N GLN A 165 -18.37 -1.96 -16.40
CA GLN A 165 -18.25 -1.48 -15.02
C GLN A 165 -19.45 -0.60 -14.64
N GLN A 166 -19.83 0.34 -15.51
CA GLN A 166 -20.96 1.24 -15.27
C GLN A 166 -22.29 0.48 -15.10
N ILE A 167 -22.59 -0.51 -15.95
CA ILE A 167 -23.84 -1.30 -15.80
C ILE A 167 -23.89 -2.12 -14.50
N GLY A 168 -22.73 -2.33 -13.84
CA GLY A 168 -22.64 -2.92 -12.51
C GLY A 168 -21.88 -4.25 -12.44
N VAL A 169 -21.01 -4.54 -13.41
CA VAL A 169 -20.12 -5.72 -13.36
C VAL A 169 -18.73 -5.30 -12.89
N SER A 170 -18.32 -5.76 -11.71
CA SER A 170 -16.99 -5.49 -11.17
C SER A 170 -15.88 -6.19 -11.98
N PRO A 171 -14.68 -5.59 -12.10
CA PRO A 171 -13.46 -6.31 -12.50
C PRO A 171 -13.25 -7.61 -11.72
N TRP A 172 -13.66 -7.62 -10.46
CA TRP A 172 -13.49 -8.73 -9.51
C TRP A 172 -14.64 -9.75 -9.52
N HIS A 173 -15.59 -9.67 -10.46
CA HIS A 173 -16.75 -10.57 -10.49
C HIS A 173 -16.36 -12.06 -10.54
N TYR A 174 -15.23 -12.39 -11.20
CA TYR A 174 -14.67 -13.74 -11.20
C TYR A 174 -13.64 -13.93 -10.09
N TRP A 175 -12.72 -12.98 -9.91
CA TRP A 175 -11.57 -13.18 -9.02
C TRP A 175 -11.86 -13.01 -7.53
N ALA A 176 -12.96 -12.38 -7.14
CA ALA A 176 -13.40 -12.25 -5.75
C ALA A 176 -14.92 -12.31 -5.59
N ASP A 177 -15.59 -12.98 -6.53
CA ASP A 177 -17.01 -13.34 -6.44
C ASP A 177 -17.97 -12.17 -6.23
N VAL A 178 -17.55 -10.96 -6.63
CA VAL A 178 -18.39 -9.76 -6.53
C VAL A 178 -19.63 -9.93 -7.41
N PRO A 179 -20.84 -9.96 -6.84
CA PRO A 179 -22.05 -10.20 -7.60
C PRO A 179 -22.35 -9.01 -8.54
N PRO A 180 -22.70 -9.27 -9.81
CA PRO A 180 -23.19 -8.24 -10.71
C PRO A 180 -24.46 -7.55 -10.18
N LYS A 181 -24.50 -6.21 -10.21
CA LYS A 181 -25.67 -5.43 -9.78
C LYS A 181 -26.83 -5.62 -10.78
N LYS A 182 -27.98 -6.11 -10.32
CA LYS A 182 -29.17 -6.31 -11.18
C LYS A 182 -29.76 -4.97 -11.61
N ARG A 183 -30.22 -4.90 -12.86
CA ARG A 183 -30.80 -3.67 -13.48
C ARG A 183 -32.15 -3.95 -14.13
N GLN A 184 -33.03 -2.95 -14.13
CA GLN A 184 -34.32 -2.98 -14.82
C GLN A 184 -34.32 -2.17 -16.10
N TYR A 185 -33.90 -0.90 -16.03
CA TYR A 185 -33.77 -0.04 -17.20
C TYR A 185 -32.41 0.66 -17.18
N ILE A 186 -31.69 0.59 -18.30
CA ILE A 186 -30.36 1.20 -18.48
C ILE A 186 -30.47 2.29 -19.54
N PHE A 187 -30.10 3.51 -19.20
CA PHE A 187 -30.17 4.66 -20.09
C PHE A 187 -28.77 5.24 -20.39
N ALA A 188 -28.53 5.59 -21.65
CA ALA A 188 -27.34 6.32 -22.05
C ALA A 188 -27.43 7.78 -21.57
N PRO A 189 -26.34 8.34 -21.01
CA PRO A 189 -26.32 9.73 -20.59
C PRO A 189 -26.28 10.68 -21.79
N THR A 190 -26.88 11.85 -21.66
CA THR A 190 -26.93 12.87 -22.74
C THR A 190 -25.62 13.64 -22.91
N VAL A 191 -24.59 13.36 -22.12
CA VAL A 191 -23.30 14.06 -22.13
C VAL A 191 -22.22 13.12 -22.62
N SER A 192 -21.42 13.56 -23.59
CA SER A 192 -20.27 12.81 -24.10
C SER A 192 -19.21 12.62 -23.04
N LYS A 193 -18.54 11.47 -23.07
CA LYS A 193 -17.42 11.11 -22.19
C LYS A 193 -16.15 10.99 -23.01
N VAL A 194 -15.03 11.50 -22.50
CA VAL A 194 -13.71 11.36 -23.12
C VAL A 194 -12.71 10.95 -22.06
N TYR A 195 -11.98 9.88 -22.31
CA TYR A 195 -10.75 9.55 -21.59
C TYR A 195 -9.56 9.71 -22.52
N GLY A 196 -8.62 10.57 -22.11
CA GLY A 196 -7.34 10.72 -22.79
C GLY A 196 -6.41 9.54 -22.54
N SER A 197 -5.15 9.69 -22.94
CA SER A 197 -4.14 8.65 -22.69
C SER A 197 -3.95 8.39 -21.20
N PRO A 198 -3.73 7.12 -20.81
CA PRO A 198 -3.46 6.76 -19.43
C PRO A 198 -2.18 7.44 -18.93
N SER A 199 -2.13 7.65 -17.61
CA SER A 199 -1.02 8.31 -16.93
C SER A 199 0.30 7.56 -17.08
N VAL A 200 0.24 6.23 -17.16
CA VAL A 200 1.39 5.35 -17.38
C VAL A 200 1.14 4.48 -18.61
N LYS A 201 2.13 4.38 -19.50
CA LYS A 201 1.97 3.75 -20.83
C LYS A 201 1.78 2.23 -20.76
N TYR A 202 2.61 1.53 -20.00
CA TYR A 202 2.52 0.08 -19.76
C TYR A 202 2.22 -0.18 -18.28
N ARG A 203 1.13 -0.89 -17.99
CA ARG A 203 0.56 -1.03 -16.64
C ARG A 203 0.24 -2.48 -16.39
N GLY A 204 0.84 -3.06 -15.35
CA GLY A 204 0.87 -4.51 -15.25
C GLY A 204 1.06 -5.12 -13.88
N LEU A 205 0.96 -6.44 -13.87
CA LEU A 205 1.20 -7.31 -12.72
C LEU A 205 2.22 -8.39 -13.07
N PHE A 206 2.89 -8.92 -12.05
CA PHE A 206 3.75 -10.09 -12.15
C PHE A 206 3.19 -11.17 -11.23
N ILE A 207 2.80 -12.30 -11.82
CA ILE A 207 2.50 -13.53 -11.07
C ILE A 207 3.84 -14.17 -10.71
N ASN A 208 4.18 -14.15 -9.42
CA ASN A 208 5.43 -14.67 -8.91
C ASN A 208 5.19 -15.40 -7.59
N ASP A 209 6.25 -16.02 -7.05
CA ASP A 209 6.23 -16.62 -5.74
C ASP A 209 5.08 -17.65 -5.58
N GLU A 210 4.64 -18.21 -6.72
CA GLU A 210 3.30 -18.77 -6.96
C GLU A 210 3.07 -20.16 -6.35
N ALA A 211 4.00 -20.64 -5.54
CA ALA A 211 3.95 -21.94 -4.90
C ALA A 211 4.04 -21.77 -3.38
N PRO A 212 3.20 -22.48 -2.60
CA PRO A 212 2.31 -23.55 -3.03
C PRO A 212 0.91 -23.11 -3.52
N ALA A 213 0.45 -21.91 -3.16
CA ALA A 213 -0.97 -21.55 -3.23
C ALA A 213 -1.53 -21.54 -4.65
N LEU A 214 -1.12 -20.58 -5.50
CA LEU A 214 -1.63 -20.47 -6.87
C LEU A 214 -1.30 -21.72 -7.68
N SER A 215 -0.10 -22.28 -7.53
CA SER A 215 0.32 -23.49 -8.25
C SER A 215 -0.61 -24.68 -7.99
N ASN A 216 -0.99 -24.92 -6.74
CA ASN A 216 -1.92 -25.99 -6.39
C ASN A 216 -3.34 -25.68 -6.86
N TRP A 217 -3.81 -24.45 -6.70
CA TRP A 217 -5.12 -24.02 -7.19
C TRP A 217 -5.25 -24.20 -8.72
N VAL A 218 -4.24 -23.73 -9.47
CA VAL A 218 -4.19 -23.85 -10.92
C VAL A 218 -4.16 -25.31 -11.35
N THR A 219 -3.35 -26.14 -10.68
CA THR A 219 -3.25 -27.59 -10.95
C THR A 219 -4.57 -28.33 -10.70
N GLY A 220 -5.32 -27.91 -9.68
CA GLY A 220 -6.62 -28.49 -9.33
C GLY A 220 -7.78 -28.06 -10.24
N ARG A 221 -7.63 -26.95 -10.99
CA ARG A 221 -8.75 -26.31 -11.71
C ARG A 221 -8.59 -26.26 -13.23
N PHE A 222 -7.37 -26.23 -13.75
CA PHE A 222 -7.10 -26.02 -15.17
C PHE A 222 -6.39 -27.23 -15.80
N PRO A 223 -6.62 -27.47 -17.11
CA PRO A 223 -6.00 -28.58 -17.82
C PRO A 223 -4.48 -28.43 -17.84
N ARG A 224 -3.79 -29.57 -17.76
CA ARG A 224 -2.34 -29.65 -17.91
C ARG A 224 -1.97 -29.46 -19.38
N GLY A 225 -0.96 -28.63 -19.62
CA GLY A 225 -0.32 -28.45 -20.91
C GLY A 225 0.90 -29.34 -21.08
N ASN A 226 1.80 -28.91 -21.96
CA ASN A 226 3.08 -29.56 -22.18
C ASN A 226 3.93 -29.54 -20.90
N GLY A 227 4.74 -30.59 -20.71
CA GLY A 227 5.60 -30.68 -19.53
C GLY A 227 4.85 -30.90 -18.20
N GLY A 228 3.52 -31.02 -18.22
CA GLY A 228 2.70 -31.34 -17.05
C GLY A 228 2.23 -30.14 -16.22
N ASN A 229 2.55 -28.90 -16.64
CA ASN A 229 2.15 -27.67 -15.96
C ASN A 229 0.72 -27.26 -16.34
N SER A 230 -0.07 -26.77 -15.38
CA SER A 230 -1.45 -26.29 -15.62
C SER A 230 -1.56 -24.78 -15.87
N PHE A 231 -0.44 -24.06 -15.96
CA PHE A 231 -0.38 -22.64 -16.32
C PHE A 231 -0.56 -22.46 -17.85
N THR A 232 -1.76 -22.79 -18.32
CA THR A 232 -2.15 -22.87 -19.72
C THR A 232 -3.08 -21.72 -20.12
N SER A 233 -3.42 -21.64 -21.41
CA SER A 233 -4.24 -20.55 -21.95
C SER A 233 -5.60 -20.39 -21.26
N PRO A 234 -6.32 -21.44 -20.81
CA PRO A 234 -7.53 -21.28 -20.01
C PRO A 234 -7.34 -20.56 -18.67
N PHE A 235 -6.20 -20.76 -17.99
CA PHE A 235 -5.88 -20.04 -16.77
C PHE A 235 -5.56 -18.57 -17.09
N TYR A 236 -4.66 -18.34 -18.06
CA TYR A 236 -4.25 -17.00 -18.41
C TYR A 236 -5.38 -16.15 -18.99
N ALA A 237 -6.39 -16.73 -19.64
CA ALA A 237 -7.58 -16.00 -20.08
C ALA A 237 -8.24 -15.22 -18.92
N HIS A 238 -8.34 -15.82 -17.73
CA HIS A 238 -8.88 -15.14 -16.56
C HIS A 238 -7.96 -14.01 -16.03
N VAL A 239 -6.64 -14.19 -16.10
CA VAL A 239 -5.68 -13.15 -15.68
C VAL A 239 -5.72 -11.97 -16.66
N LEU A 240 -5.75 -12.25 -17.96
CA LEU A 240 -5.78 -11.25 -19.02
C LEU A 240 -7.09 -10.45 -19.02
N GLU A 241 -8.24 -11.12 -18.79
CA GLU A 241 -9.53 -10.43 -18.63
C GLU A 241 -9.51 -9.48 -17.43
N LEU A 242 -9.04 -9.94 -16.26
CA LEU A 242 -8.92 -9.10 -15.07
C LEU A 242 -8.05 -7.87 -15.34
N LEU A 243 -6.88 -8.09 -15.93
CA LEU A 243 -5.93 -7.03 -16.22
C LEU A 243 -6.57 -5.94 -17.10
N LEU A 244 -7.28 -6.32 -18.17
CA LEU A 244 -7.96 -5.37 -19.05
C LEU A 244 -9.14 -4.67 -18.36
N ARG A 245 -9.91 -5.36 -17.50
CA ARG A 245 -10.98 -4.76 -16.71
C ARG A 245 -10.45 -3.74 -15.69
N LEU A 246 -9.24 -3.95 -15.17
CA LEU A 246 -8.49 -2.98 -14.37
C LEU A 246 -7.77 -1.92 -15.23
N LYS A 247 -8.00 -1.90 -16.54
CA LYS A 247 -7.38 -0.99 -17.52
C LYS A 247 -5.85 -1.11 -17.60
N GLY A 248 -5.30 -2.26 -17.25
CA GLY A 248 -3.91 -2.66 -17.48
C GLY A 248 -3.69 -3.24 -18.88
N ASN A 249 -2.43 -3.36 -19.30
CA ASN A 249 -2.05 -3.83 -20.63
C ASN A 249 -0.72 -4.62 -20.67
N TYR A 250 -0.09 -4.89 -19.53
CA TYR A 250 1.20 -5.57 -19.44
C TYR A 250 1.19 -6.64 -18.34
N PHE A 251 1.86 -7.77 -18.54
CA PHE A 251 2.07 -8.73 -17.44
C PHE A 251 3.33 -9.56 -17.59
N TRP A 252 3.82 -10.05 -16.45
CA TRP A 252 4.81 -11.11 -16.37
C TRP A 252 4.13 -12.41 -15.91
N PRO A 253 4.27 -13.52 -16.66
CA PRO A 253 3.67 -14.80 -16.31
C PRO A 253 4.42 -15.48 -15.15
N ALA A 254 3.77 -16.49 -14.56
CA ALA A 254 4.40 -17.40 -13.61
C ALA A 254 5.63 -18.06 -14.25
N MET A 255 6.72 -18.18 -13.50
CA MET A 255 8.01 -18.61 -14.03
C MET A 255 8.76 -19.62 -13.14
N TRP A 256 8.32 -19.88 -11.90
CA TRP A 256 8.98 -20.84 -11.02
C TRP A 256 8.70 -22.27 -11.50
N GLY A 257 9.67 -22.81 -12.25
CA GLY A 257 9.54 -24.10 -12.94
C GLY A 257 8.49 -24.09 -14.06
N LYS A 258 8.06 -22.91 -14.51
CA LYS A 258 7.07 -22.71 -15.59
C LYS A 258 7.74 -22.08 -16.80
N MET A 259 7.24 -22.40 -17.97
CA MET A 259 7.74 -21.92 -19.26
C MET A 259 6.57 -21.42 -20.10
N PHE A 260 6.09 -20.20 -19.85
CA PHE A 260 4.86 -19.64 -20.43
C PHE A 260 4.60 -20.04 -21.89
N TYR A 261 5.55 -19.81 -22.80
CA TYR A 261 5.38 -20.12 -24.22
C TYR A 261 5.45 -21.62 -24.59
N LEU A 262 6.02 -22.45 -23.73
CA LEU A 262 6.21 -23.89 -23.98
C LEU A 262 5.18 -24.76 -23.24
N ASP A 263 4.77 -24.37 -22.04
CA ASP A 263 3.74 -25.05 -21.24
C ASP A 263 2.42 -25.09 -22.03
N ASP A 264 2.09 -24.03 -22.77
CA ASP A 264 1.03 -24.02 -23.78
C ASP A 264 1.40 -23.11 -24.96
N PRO A 265 1.53 -23.62 -26.18
CA PRO A 265 1.80 -22.81 -27.38
C PRO A 265 0.74 -21.73 -27.66
N GLN A 266 -0.47 -21.85 -27.08
CA GLN A 266 -1.53 -20.84 -27.18
C GLN A 266 -1.36 -19.66 -26.23
N ASN A 267 -0.49 -19.73 -25.22
CA ASN A 267 -0.31 -18.65 -24.24
C ASN A 267 0.11 -17.32 -24.90
N GLY A 268 1.07 -17.34 -25.83
CA GLY A 268 1.51 -16.16 -26.58
C GLY A 268 0.42 -15.59 -27.51
N PRO A 269 -0.16 -16.41 -28.41
CA PRO A 269 -1.29 -16.00 -29.25
C PRO A 269 -2.48 -15.46 -28.45
N LEU A 270 -2.82 -16.07 -27.30
CA LEU A 270 -3.90 -15.60 -26.44
C LEU A 270 -3.61 -14.21 -25.87
N ALA A 271 -2.40 -13.95 -25.37
CA ALA A 271 -2.04 -12.62 -24.88
C ALA A 271 -2.22 -11.55 -25.97
N HIS A 272 -1.80 -11.86 -27.21
CA HIS A 272 -2.04 -11.00 -28.36
C HIS A 272 -3.54 -10.85 -28.71
N GLU A 273 -4.34 -11.91 -28.64
CA GLU A 273 -5.80 -11.86 -28.83
C GLU A 273 -6.50 -11.02 -27.75
N TYR A 274 -5.92 -10.91 -26.56
CA TYR A 274 -6.39 -9.97 -25.54
C TYR A 274 -5.84 -8.55 -25.72
N GLY A 275 -4.89 -8.35 -26.65
CA GLY A 275 -4.21 -7.08 -26.86
C GLY A 275 -3.23 -6.73 -25.72
N VAL A 276 -2.82 -7.70 -24.91
CA VAL A 276 -1.96 -7.52 -23.73
C VAL A 276 -0.51 -7.84 -24.07
N PHE A 277 0.40 -6.97 -23.63
CA PHE A 277 1.83 -7.21 -23.74
C PHE A 277 2.28 -8.28 -22.75
N ALA A 278 2.91 -9.34 -23.25
CA ALA A 278 3.66 -10.29 -22.42
C ALA A 278 5.10 -9.80 -22.25
N GLY A 279 5.59 -9.81 -21.01
CA GLY A 279 7.00 -9.59 -20.68
C GLY A 279 7.58 -10.75 -19.89
N THR A 280 8.81 -10.57 -19.43
CA THR A 280 9.53 -11.52 -18.58
C THR A 280 10.31 -10.76 -17.51
N SER A 281 10.61 -11.41 -16.38
CA SER A 281 11.31 -10.74 -15.29
C SER A 281 12.76 -10.37 -15.65
N HIS A 282 13.42 -9.61 -14.78
CA HIS A 282 14.74 -8.98 -14.97
C HIS A 282 15.91 -9.93 -15.28
N HIS A 283 15.75 -11.24 -15.10
CA HIS A 283 16.77 -12.24 -15.42
C HIS A 283 16.37 -13.19 -16.55
N GLU A 284 15.30 -12.87 -17.28
CA GLU A 284 14.67 -13.71 -18.31
C GLU A 284 14.67 -13.01 -19.68
N PRO A 285 15.84 -12.75 -20.27
CA PRO A 285 15.94 -11.89 -21.45
C PRO A 285 15.33 -12.53 -22.71
N MET A 286 14.91 -11.67 -23.66
CA MET A 286 14.57 -12.06 -25.03
C MET A 286 13.41 -13.07 -25.12
N ALA A 287 12.37 -12.89 -24.28
CA ALA A 287 11.17 -13.73 -24.23
C ALA A 287 11.46 -15.22 -23.93
N ARG A 288 12.43 -15.45 -23.03
CA ARG A 288 12.84 -16.77 -22.54
C ARG A 288 12.78 -16.82 -21.03
N SER A 289 12.09 -17.82 -20.50
CA SER A 289 11.98 -18.03 -19.05
C SER A 289 13.24 -18.64 -18.42
N ASP A 290 13.42 -18.48 -17.11
CA ASP A 290 14.52 -19.11 -16.36
C ASP A 290 14.45 -20.65 -16.44
N ALA A 291 13.25 -21.22 -16.43
CA ALA A 291 13.06 -22.66 -16.60
C ALA A 291 13.46 -23.15 -18.01
N GLU A 292 13.22 -22.37 -19.07
CA GLU A 292 13.74 -22.67 -20.41
C GLU A 292 15.27 -22.63 -20.44
N GLN A 293 15.88 -21.62 -19.82
CA GLN A 293 17.32 -21.49 -19.71
C GLN A 293 17.93 -22.71 -18.99
N SER A 294 17.40 -23.04 -17.81
CA SER A 294 17.86 -24.15 -16.98
C SER A 294 17.81 -25.49 -17.70
N ARG A 295 16.81 -25.67 -18.59
CA ARG A 295 16.60 -26.92 -19.32
C ARG A 295 17.36 -27.01 -20.65
N TYR A 296 17.49 -25.90 -21.38
CA TYR A 296 17.95 -25.94 -22.77
C TYR A 296 19.23 -25.15 -23.06
N CYS A 297 19.71 -24.32 -22.12
CA CYS A 297 20.87 -23.46 -22.35
C CYS A 297 21.82 -23.44 -21.15
N GLN A 298 22.64 -24.48 -21.02
CA GLN A 298 23.66 -24.59 -19.98
C GLN A 298 25.06 -24.82 -20.59
N PRO A 299 26.14 -24.29 -19.96
CA PRO A 299 26.12 -23.37 -18.82
C PRO A 299 25.62 -21.97 -19.22
N TRP A 300 24.94 -21.26 -18.32
CA TRP A 300 24.50 -19.87 -18.53
C TRP A 300 25.64 -18.88 -18.26
N ASP A 301 26.57 -18.79 -19.22
CA ASP A 301 27.76 -17.92 -19.15
C ASP A 301 28.09 -17.37 -20.54
N TRP A 302 27.97 -16.06 -20.72
CA TRP A 302 28.19 -15.39 -22.01
C TRP A 302 29.61 -15.63 -22.55
N THR A 303 30.59 -15.73 -21.66
CA THR A 303 32.01 -15.87 -22.05
C THR A 303 32.32 -17.27 -22.54
N ARG A 304 31.69 -18.29 -21.95
CA ARG A 304 31.99 -19.72 -22.21
C ARG A 304 31.01 -20.38 -23.19
N ASN A 305 29.79 -19.88 -23.27
CA ASN A 305 28.69 -20.52 -24.01
C ASN A 305 27.97 -19.57 -24.99
N LYS A 306 28.68 -18.52 -25.45
CA LYS A 306 28.14 -17.43 -26.26
C LYS A 306 27.24 -17.88 -27.41
N ALA A 307 27.73 -18.78 -28.27
CA ALA A 307 27.00 -19.19 -29.47
C ALA A 307 25.65 -19.86 -29.16
N ASN A 308 25.60 -20.70 -28.12
CA ASN A 308 24.36 -21.36 -27.71
C ASN A 308 23.39 -20.37 -27.05
N ILE A 309 23.89 -19.43 -26.25
CA ILE A 309 23.06 -18.37 -25.66
C ILE A 309 22.49 -17.47 -26.74
N GLN A 310 23.29 -17.08 -27.73
CA GLN A 310 22.84 -16.30 -28.87
C GLN A 310 21.73 -17.03 -29.63
N LYS A 311 21.93 -18.30 -30.00
CA LYS A 311 20.90 -19.12 -30.64
C LYS A 311 19.62 -19.19 -29.80
N PHE A 312 19.76 -19.46 -28.50
CA PHE A 312 18.64 -19.56 -27.56
C PHE A 312 17.81 -18.27 -27.51
N MET A 313 18.46 -17.11 -27.37
CA MET A 313 17.80 -15.80 -27.34
C MET A 313 17.16 -15.45 -28.70
N THR A 314 17.83 -15.73 -29.82
CA THR A 314 17.27 -15.49 -31.18
C THR A 314 15.99 -16.28 -31.41
N GLU A 315 15.97 -17.56 -31.01
CA GLU A 315 14.77 -18.41 -31.11
C GLU A 315 13.61 -17.89 -30.24
N GLY A 316 13.91 -17.32 -29.07
CA GLY A 316 12.91 -16.69 -28.20
C GLY A 316 12.25 -15.49 -28.87
N ALA A 317 13.07 -14.57 -29.41
CA ALA A 317 12.59 -13.43 -30.17
C ALA A 317 11.81 -13.84 -31.43
N ALA A 318 12.29 -14.85 -32.16
CA ALA A 318 11.64 -15.34 -33.37
C ALA A 318 10.26 -15.96 -33.09
N ARG A 319 10.09 -16.60 -31.93
CA ARG A 319 8.80 -17.16 -31.49
C ARG A 319 7.79 -16.07 -31.18
N SER A 320 8.19 -14.98 -30.53
CA SER A 320 7.26 -13.94 -30.06
C SER A 320 7.08 -12.73 -30.99
N LYS A 321 7.84 -12.64 -32.08
CA LYS A 321 7.91 -11.45 -32.96
C LYS A 321 6.57 -10.91 -33.51
N ASN A 322 5.54 -11.74 -33.58
CA ASN A 322 4.22 -11.40 -34.13
C ASN A 322 3.19 -11.05 -33.03
N TRP A 323 3.60 -11.00 -31.76
CA TRP A 323 2.72 -10.77 -30.62
C TRP A 323 3.13 -9.50 -29.87
N GLU A 324 2.21 -8.99 -29.05
CA GLU A 324 2.49 -7.88 -28.15
C GLU A 324 3.50 -8.34 -27.09
N THR A 325 4.77 -7.96 -27.26
CA THR A 325 5.89 -8.39 -26.41
C THR A 325 6.72 -7.20 -25.98
N ILE A 326 7.03 -7.10 -24.69
CA ILE A 326 8.11 -6.23 -24.19
C ILE A 326 9.33 -7.12 -23.94
N TYR A 327 10.43 -6.82 -24.62
CA TYR A 327 11.64 -7.62 -24.52
C TYR A 327 12.51 -7.15 -23.37
N THR A 328 12.68 -8.01 -22.36
CA THR A 328 13.70 -7.81 -21.34
C THR A 328 15.09 -7.97 -21.94
N LEU A 329 15.95 -6.97 -21.70
CA LEU A 329 17.34 -6.92 -22.15
C LEU A 329 18.30 -7.18 -20.99
N GLY A 330 19.57 -7.37 -21.34
CA GLY A 330 20.65 -7.70 -20.40
C GLY A 330 20.74 -9.20 -20.14
N MET A 331 21.58 -9.55 -19.17
CA MET A 331 21.81 -10.93 -18.73
C MET A 331 22.31 -10.88 -17.28
N ARG A 332 21.70 -11.70 -16.42
CA ARG A 332 22.17 -11.95 -15.04
C ARG A 332 22.61 -13.39 -14.90
N GLY A 333 23.14 -13.76 -13.74
CA GLY A 333 23.46 -15.16 -13.40
C GLY A 333 22.19 -16.02 -13.34
N SER A 334 22.37 -17.34 -13.27
CA SER A 334 21.25 -18.28 -13.20
C SER A 334 20.46 -18.15 -11.89
N GLY A 335 19.12 -18.25 -11.93
CA GLY A 335 18.28 -18.29 -10.73
C GLY A 335 18.31 -17.01 -9.88
N ASP A 336 18.09 -15.84 -10.48
CA ASP A 336 18.11 -14.52 -9.83
C ASP A 336 19.46 -14.12 -9.16
N ALA A 337 20.56 -14.76 -9.56
CA ALA A 337 21.89 -14.46 -9.00
C ALA A 337 22.65 -13.41 -9.83
N ALA A 338 23.57 -12.68 -9.18
CA ALA A 338 24.58 -11.91 -9.91
C ALA A 338 25.51 -12.86 -10.67
N SER A 339 25.89 -12.50 -11.90
CA SER A 339 26.84 -13.32 -12.67
C SER A 339 28.27 -13.10 -12.17
N PRO A 340 29.06 -14.16 -11.95
CA PRO A 340 30.47 -14.01 -11.56
C PRO A 340 31.38 -13.57 -12.72
N THR A 341 30.92 -13.64 -13.97
CA THR A 341 31.73 -13.35 -15.16
C THR A 341 31.32 -12.09 -15.90
N LEU A 342 30.12 -11.55 -15.66
CA LEU A 342 29.65 -10.33 -16.31
C LEU A 342 30.12 -9.07 -15.57
N ASN A 343 30.50 -8.06 -16.35
CA ASN A 343 30.76 -6.70 -15.89
C ASN A 343 30.06 -5.72 -16.84
N ALA A 344 30.16 -4.42 -16.57
CA ALA A 344 29.51 -3.39 -17.38
C ALA A 344 29.83 -3.51 -18.89
N GLN A 345 31.12 -3.63 -19.25
CA GLN A 345 31.54 -3.72 -20.66
C GLN A 345 30.98 -4.97 -21.37
N THR A 346 31.01 -6.13 -20.72
CA THR A 346 30.43 -7.35 -21.30
C THR A 346 28.91 -7.25 -21.41
N LEU A 347 28.25 -6.56 -20.49
CA LEU A 347 26.81 -6.38 -20.51
C LEU A 347 26.36 -5.41 -21.62
N GLU A 348 27.13 -4.37 -21.92
CA GLU A 348 26.94 -3.53 -23.12
C GLU A 348 27.02 -4.36 -24.40
N GLU A 349 28.01 -5.26 -24.49
CA GLU A 349 28.16 -6.16 -25.63
C GLU A 349 26.93 -7.07 -25.81
N VAL A 350 26.43 -7.64 -24.70
CA VAL A 350 25.21 -8.46 -24.68
C VAL A 350 24.01 -7.65 -25.18
N ILE A 351 23.78 -6.46 -24.61
CA ILE A 351 22.61 -5.61 -24.95
C ILE A 351 22.67 -5.16 -26.41
N LYS A 352 23.84 -4.72 -26.89
CA LYS A 352 24.02 -4.33 -28.29
C LYS A 352 23.75 -5.49 -29.25
N TRP A 353 24.19 -6.69 -28.90
CA TRP A 353 23.88 -7.89 -29.68
C TRP A 353 22.37 -8.23 -29.65
N GLN A 354 21.73 -8.12 -28.49
CA GLN A 354 20.28 -8.33 -28.33
C GLN A 354 19.48 -7.35 -29.19
N GLN A 355 19.79 -6.05 -29.15
CA GLN A 355 19.15 -5.02 -29.97
C GLN A 355 19.30 -5.31 -31.47
N THR A 356 20.52 -5.61 -31.92
CA THR A 356 20.77 -5.96 -33.33
C THR A 356 19.94 -7.17 -33.77
N THR A 357 19.84 -8.17 -32.88
CA THR A 357 19.05 -9.38 -33.11
C THR A 357 17.55 -9.09 -33.13
N LEU A 358 17.04 -8.24 -32.23
CA LEU A 358 15.64 -7.82 -32.21
C LEU A 358 15.25 -7.08 -33.48
N ALA A 359 16.02 -6.07 -33.88
CA ALA A 359 15.73 -5.29 -35.08
C ALA A 359 15.63 -6.17 -36.34
N SER A 360 16.55 -7.13 -36.48
CA SER A 360 16.57 -8.07 -37.61
C SER A 360 15.49 -9.16 -37.52
N THR A 361 15.20 -9.70 -36.33
CA THR A 361 14.27 -10.82 -36.14
C THR A 361 12.81 -10.37 -36.17
N VAL A 362 12.52 -9.23 -35.53
CA VAL A 362 11.18 -8.63 -35.51
C VAL A 362 10.90 -7.87 -36.81
N GLY A 363 11.94 -7.37 -37.48
CA GLY A 363 11.81 -6.64 -38.74
C GLY A 363 11.28 -5.22 -38.57
N LYS A 364 11.52 -4.60 -37.41
CA LYS A 364 11.11 -3.23 -37.08
C LYS A 364 12.31 -2.41 -36.57
N PRO A 365 12.31 -1.07 -36.71
CA PRO A 365 13.27 -0.20 -36.04
C PRO A 365 13.20 -0.36 -34.51
N LEU A 366 14.32 -0.16 -33.80
CA LEU A 366 14.39 -0.34 -32.35
C LEU A 366 13.38 0.53 -31.57
N GLY A 367 13.16 1.78 -32.01
CA GLY A 367 12.17 2.68 -31.39
C GLY A 367 10.71 2.21 -31.49
N GLU A 368 10.43 1.19 -32.31
CA GLU A 368 9.11 0.55 -32.43
C GLU A 368 9.03 -0.81 -31.71
N ILE A 369 10.14 -1.29 -31.12
CA ILE A 369 10.21 -2.54 -30.37
C ILE A 369 10.31 -2.20 -28.88
N PRO A 370 9.25 -2.44 -28.07
CA PRO A 370 9.30 -2.20 -26.64
C PRO A 370 10.38 -3.04 -25.96
N GLN A 371 11.30 -2.38 -25.26
CA GLN A 371 12.46 -2.98 -24.63
C GLN A 371 12.65 -2.40 -23.23
N ALA A 372 12.96 -3.26 -22.26
CA ALA A 372 13.19 -2.84 -20.89
C ALA A 372 14.47 -3.47 -20.34
N TRP A 373 15.22 -2.69 -19.56
CA TRP A 373 16.33 -3.19 -18.76
C TRP A 373 16.07 -2.86 -17.29
N VAL A 374 16.04 -3.88 -16.45
CA VAL A 374 15.58 -3.76 -15.06
C VAL A 374 16.75 -3.52 -14.11
N MET A 375 16.65 -2.43 -13.36
CA MET A 375 17.65 -1.92 -12.44
C MET A 375 17.55 -2.62 -11.08
N TYR A 376 17.85 -3.92 -11.07
CA TYR A 376 17.70 -4.78 -9.90
C TYR A 376 19.04 -5.16 -9.26
N LYS A 377 19.12 -5.05 -7.93
CA LYS A 377 20.29 -5.39 -7.10
C LYS A 377 21.60 -4.76 -7.59
N GLU A 378 22.51 -5.49 -8.20
CA GLU A 378 23.83 -5.01 -8.63
C GLU A 378 23.80 -4.11 -9.88
N VAL A 379 22.74 -4.21 -10.68
CA VAL A 379 22.61 -3.57 -12.00
C VAL A 379 22.69 -2.03 -11.97
N PRO A 380 22.07 -1.31 -11.02
CA PRO A 380 22.24 0.14 -10.88
C PRO A 380 23.72 0.56 -10.77
N GLY A 381 24.59 -0.30 -10.23
CA GLY A 381 26.02 -0.04 -10.10
C GLY A 381 26.75 -0.05 -11.44
N TYR A 382 26.27 -0.81 -12.42
CA TYR A 382 26.79 -0.74 -13.79
C TYR A 382 26.34 0.54 -14.49
N TRP A 383 25.06 0.89 -14.35
CA TRP A 383 24.52 2.14 -14.91
C TRP A 383 25.27 3.37 -14.40
N GLN A 384 25.49 3.49 -13.08
CA GLN A 384 26.24 4.61 -12.49
C GLN A 384 27.70 4.72 -12.97
N LYS A 385 28.28 3.64 -13.52
CA LYS A 385 29.64 3.64 -14.09
C LYS A 385 29.66 4.08 -15.56
N GLY A 386 28.55 4.58 -16.10
CA GLY A 386 28.45 5.15 -17.44
C GLY A 386 28.11 4.14 -18.53
N MET A 387 27.42 3.05 -18.18
CA MET A 387 27.05 2.00 -19.13
C MET A 387 26.05 2.51 -20.19
N ASP A 388 26.28 2.21 -21.47
CA ASP A 388 25.37 2.57 -22.57
C ASP A 388 24.46 1.40 -22.99
N VAL A 389 23.15 1.65 -23.01
CA VAL A 389 22.12 0.68 -23.45
C VAL A 389 21.28 1.17 -24.63
N GLY A 390 21.62 2.32 -25.20
CA GLY A 390 20.85 2.97 -26.26
C GLY A 390 19.61 3.73 -25.75
N GLU A 391 19.19 4.74 -26.50
CA GLU A 391 18.13 5.69 -26.10
C GLU A 391 16.72 5.09 -26.02
N ASP A 392 16.44 4.02 -26.77
CA ASP A 392 15.09 3.44 -26.89
C ASP A 392 14.73 2.48 -25.74
N VAL A 393 15.69 2.13 -24.87
CA VAL A 393 15.48 1.19 -23.76
C VAL A 393 14.88 1.89 -22.55
N THR A 394 13.75 1.37 -22.07
CA THR A 394 13.17 1.78 -20.78
C THR A 394 14.05 1.33 -19.63
N LEU A 395 14.45 2.26 -18.77
CA LEU A 395 15.13 1.95 -17.52
C LEU A 395 14.06 1.62 -16.46
N LEU A 396 13.88 0.34 -16.14
CA LEU A 396 12.88 -0.11 -15.16
C LEU A 396 13.50 -0.10 -13.76
N TRP A 397 13.28 0.97 -13.00
CA TRP A 397 13.69 1.09 -11.59
C TRP A 397 12.92 0.14 -10.69
N THR A 398 13.46 -0.13 -9.51
CA THR A 398 12.90 -1.09 -8.56
C THR A 398 12.70 -0.44 -7.19
N ASP A 399 11.71 -0.93 -6.44
CA ASP A 399 11.69 -0.73 -4.99
C ASP A 399 12.73 -1.65 -4.32
N ASP A 400 12.83 -1.55 -2.99
CA ASP A 400 13.69 -2.39 -2.16
C ASP A 400 13.08 -3.77 -1.83
N ASN A 401 12.08 -4.21 -2.61
CA ASN A 401 11.24 -5.38 -2.34
C ASN A 401 10.33 -5.25 -1.11
N ARG A 402 10.29 -4.10 -0.44
CA ARG A 402 9.44 -3.81 0.73
C ARG A 402 8.63 -2.52 0.53
N GLY A 403 8.45 -2.10 -0.72
CA GLY A 403 7.66 -0.96 -1.10
C GLY A 403 8.34 0.40 -0.89
N ASN A 404 9.67 0.48 -0.86
CA ASN A 404 10.42 1.74 -0.85
C ASN A 404 11.21 1.90 -2.15
N ILE A 405 10.89 2.91 -2.96
CA ILE A 405 11.61 3.22 -4.20
C ILE A 405 13.08 3.47 -3.89
N ARG A 406 13.97 2.69 -4.50
CA ARG A 406 15.41 2.80 -4.25
C ARG A 406 16.03 4.02 -4.91
N ARG A 407 15.49 4.41 -6.06
CA ARG A 407 16.05 5.45 -6.89
C ARG A 407 15.02 6.06 -7.83
N ILE A 408 15.07 7.37 -8.00
CA ILE A 408 14.37 8.12 -9.04
C ILE A 408 15.34 8.57 -10.15
N PRO A 409 14.90 8.72 -11.41
CA PRO A 409 15.77 9.15 -12.49
C PRO A 409 16.29 10.58 -12.26
N THR A 410 17.51 10.85 -12.74
CA THR A 410 17.99 12.22 -12.91
C THR A 410 17.22 12.93 -14.02
N ALA A 411 17.34 14.26 -14.13
CA ALA A 411 16.71 15.01 -15.22
C ALA A 411 17.17 14.54 -16.62
N GLU A 412 18.45 14.17 -16.74
CA GLU A 412 19.00 13.59 -17.98
C GLU A 412 18.38 12.22 -18.27
N GLU A 413 18.33 11.33 -17.28
CA GLU A 413 17.72 10.00 -17.43
C GLU A 413 16.23 10.06 -17.74
N ALA A 414 15.50 11.00 -17.14
CA ALA A 414 14.07 11.23 -17.38
C ALA A 414 13.79 11.71 -18.81
N SER A 415 14.77 12.34 -19.48
CA SER A 415 14.64 12.85 -20.85
C SER A 415 14.90 11.80 -21.94
N ARG A 416 15.37 10.60 -21.58
CA ARG A 416 15.64 9.49 -22.50
C ARG A 416 14.37 9.05 -23.23
N LYS A 417 14.50 8.67 -24.50
CA LYS A 417 13.34 8.28 -25.35
C LYS A 417 12.58 7.07 -24.81
N GLY A 418 13.28 6.06 -24.31
CA GLY A 418 12.68 4.88 -23.69
C GLY A 418 12.02 5.16 -22.33
N GLY A 419 12.26 6.34 -21.75
CA GLY A 419 11.74 6.76 -20.46
C GLY A 419 12.17 5.86 -19.30
N ALA A 420 11.47 6.00 -18.18
CA ALA A 420 11.68 5.21 -16.98
C ALA A 420 10.40 4.47 -16.55
N GLY A 421 10.59 3.34 -15.88
CA GLY A 421 9.51 2.58 -15.27
C GLY A 421 9.81 2.15 -13.83
N MET A 422 8.84 1.51 -13.18
CA MET A 422 8.90 1.00 -11.81
C MET A 422 8.45 -0.46 -11.78
N TYR A 423 9.26 -1.31 -11.15
CA TYR A 423 8.90 -2.63 -10.65
C TYR A 423 8.75 -2.56 -9.12
N TYR A 424 7.53 -2.76 -8.64
CA TYR A 424 7.13 -2.61 -7.23
C TYR A 424 6.71 -3.95 -6.63
N HIS A 425 6.66 -4.09 -5.29
CA HIS A 425 6.29 -5.35 -4.64
C HIS A 425 5.09 -5.21 -3.69
N PHE A 426 4.09 -6.10 -3.86
CA PHE A 426 3.08 -6.41 -2.85
C PHE A 426 3.29 -7.79 -2.21
N ASP A 427 4.19 -8.58 -2.78
CA ASP A 427 4.60 -9.91 -2.35
C ASP A 427 6.10 -10.07 -2.57
N TYR A 428 6.79 -10.91 -1.79
CA TYR A 428 8.21 -11.13 -1.97
C TYR A 428 8.74 -12.40 -1.30
N VAL A 429 9.63 -13.10 -2.00
CA VAL A 429 10.57 -14.09 -1.46
C VAL A 429 11.98 -13.49 -1.31
N GLY A 430 12.46 -13.35 -0.08
CA GLY A 430 13.84 -12.97 0.19
C GLY A 430 14.05 -12.29 1.54
N SER A 431 15.16 -11.55 1.63
CA SER A 431 15.57 -10.85 2.85
C SER A 431 14.71 -9.61 3.14
N PRO A 432 14.59 -9.18 4.42
CA PRO A 432 15.01 -9.91 5.62
C PRO A 432 14.10 -11.09 5.94
N ARG A 433 12.90 -11.11 5.35
CA ARG A 433 11.93 -12.21 5.43
C ARG A 433 10.90 -12.10 4.31
N ASN A 434 10.42 -13.26 3.87
CA ASN A 434 9.28 -13.38 2.96
C ASN A 434 8.03 -12.71 3.56
N TYR A 435 7.15 -12.24 2.69
CA TYR A 435 5.78 -11.86 3.05
C TYR A 435 4.88 -12.24 1.89
N LYS A 436 4.12 -13.34 2.06
CA LYS A 436 3.49 -14.02 0.92
C LYS A 436 2.07 -14.51 1.14
N TRP A 437 1.56 -14.41 2.36
CA TRP A 437 0.34 -15.13 2.71
C TRP A 437 -0.94 -14.39 2.32
N ILE A 438 -1.13 -13.18 2.85
CA ILE A 438 -2.28 -12.31 2.58
C ILE A 438 -1.81 -10.85 2.53
N ASN A 439 -2.70 -9.95 2.12
CA ASN A 439 -2.44 -8.52 2.02
C ASN A 439 -1.78 -7.93 3.29
N THR A 440 -0.64 -7.27 3.12
CA THR A 440 0.03 -6.49 4.18
C THR A 440 0.37 -5.06 3.71
N ILE A 441 -0.36 -4.56 2.71
CA ILE A 441 -0.08 -3.32 1.99
C ILE A 441 -1.00 -2.20 2.48
N GLN A 442 -0.38 -1.08 2.85
CA GLN A 442 -1.07 0.16 3.19
C GLN A 442 -1.17 1.04 1.95
N LEU A 443 -2.39 1.36 1.51
CA LEU A 443 -2.60 2.12 0.27
C LEU A 443 -1.97 3.51 0.31
N GLN A 444 -1.94 4.16 1.48
CA GLN A 444 -1.28 5.45 1.69
C GLN A 444 0.21 5.37 1.39
N LYS A 445 0.88 4.26 1.72
CA LYS A 445 2.29 4.03 1.41
C LYS A 445 2.49 3.82 -0.08
N THR A 446 1.66 3.00 -0.71
CA THR A 446 1.72 2.79 -2.17
C THR A 446 1.47 4.10 -2.92
N TRP A 447 0.45 4.88 -2.53
CA TRP A 447 0.18 6.20 -3.09
C TRP A 447 1.40 7.12 -2.97
N GLU A 448 1.98 7.24 -1.77
CA GLU A 448 3.09 8.16 -1.53
C GLU A 448 4.32 7.86 -2.39
N GLN A 449 4.61 6.57 -2.59
CA GLN A 449 5.72 6.10 -3.43
C GLN A 449 5.40 6.23 -4.92
N MET A 450 4.22 5.80 -5.36
CA MET A 450 3.86 5.84 -6.78
C MET A 450 3.57 7.26 -7.27
N HIS A 451 3.08 8.15 -6.41
CA HIS A 451 3.01 9.59 -6.68
C HIS A 451 4.41 10.19 -6.85
N LEU A 452 5.39 9.82 -6.00
CA LEU A 452 6.79 10.20 -6.21
C LEU A 452 7.31 9.70 -7.56
N ALA A 453 7.04 8.43 -7.91
CA ALA A 453 7.45 7.85 -9.19
C ALA A 453 6.87 8.66 -10.37
N TYR A 454 5.56 8.94 -10.33
CA TYR A 454 4.87 9.69 -11.37
C TYR A 454 5.43 11.11 -11.53
N GLU A 455 5.56 11.87 -10.44
CA GLU A 455 6.06 13.24 -10.46
C GLU A 455 7.55 13.34 -10.84
N ARG A 456 8.29 12.23 -10.76
CA ARG A 456 9.69 12.11 -11.17
C ARG A 456 9.84 11.39 -12.52
N GLU A 457 8.84 11.49 -13.39
CA GLU A 457 8.88 11.02 -14.78
C GLU A 457 9.09 9.50 -14.96
N ILE A 458 8.80 8.70 -13.93
CA ILE A 458 8.73 7.25 -14.04
C ILE A 458 7.34 6.88 -14.56
N ARG A 459 7.08 7.14 -15.84
CA ARG A 459 5.72 7.07 -16.45
C ARG A 459 5.61 6.09 -17.62
N ASN A 460 6.69 5.43 -18.03
CA ASN A 460 6.62 4.51 -19.17
C ASN A 460 6.06 3.15 -18.77
N THR A 461 6.54 2.55 -17.67
CA THR A 461 6.11 1.19 -17.27
C THR A 461 5.93 1.10 -15.77
N TRP A 462 4.76 0.71 -15.28
CA TRP A 462 4.54 0.30 -13.90
C TRP A 462 4.11 -1.17 -13.87
N ILE A 463 4.85 -1.99 -13.15
CA ILE A 463 4.54 -3.40 -12.93
C ILE A 463 4.72 -3.73 -11.45
N VAL A 464 3.82 -4.54 -10.89
CA VAL A 464 3.86 -4.91 -9.47
C VAL A 464 3.85 -6.43 -9.28
N ASN A 465 4.74 -6.96 -8.43
CA ASN A 465 4.69 -8.35 -7.97
C ASN A 465 3.45 -8.52 -7.09
N VAL A 466 2.53 -9.40 -7.51
CA VAL A 466 1.27 -9.69 -6.81
C VAL A 466 1.24 -11.10 -6.24
N GLY A 467 2.38 -11.80 -6.16
CA GLY A 467 2.44 -13.15 -5.66
C GLY A 467 1.45 -14.07 -6.38
N ASP A 468 0.59 -14.70 -5.59
CA ASP A 468 -0.52 -15.56 -6.01
C ASP A 468 -1.75 -14.82 -6.58
N LEU A 469 -1.69 -13.49 -6.76
CA LEU A 469 -2.78 -12.55 -7.09
C LEU A 469 -3.82 -12.39 -5.97
N LYS A 470 -4.38 -13.49 -5.48
CA LYS A 470 -5.32 -13.51 -4.35
C LYS A 470 -4.52 -13.74 -3.07
N ALA A 471 -4.70 -12.99 -1.98
CA ALA A 471 -5.73 -11.98 -1.70
C ALA A 471 -5.20 -10.53 -1.75
N LEU A 472 -4.64 -10.11 -2.88
CA LEU A 472 -4.09 -8.76 -3.12
C LEU A 472 -4.99 -7.91 -4.03
N GLU A 473 -6.30 -8.16 -4.02
CA GLU A 473 -7.26 -7.51 -4.92
C GLU A 473 -7.27 -5.99 -4.74
N LEU A 474 -7.44 -5.52 -3.49
CA LEU A 474 -7.51 -4.09 -3.17
C LEU A 474 -6.24 -3.30 -3.56
N PRO A 475 -5.01 -3.71 -3.14
CA PRO A 475 -3.82 -2.96 -3.51
C PRO A 475 -3.53 -3.01 -5.02
N LEU A 476 -3.86 -4.11 -5.71
CA LEU A 476 -3.73 -4.21 -7.17
C LEU A 476 -4.71 -3.26 -7.89
N ASP A 477 -5.98 -3.21 -7.48
CA ASP A 477 -6.98 -2.30 -8.04
C ASP A 477 -6.52 -0.84 -7.88
N HIS A 478 -6.06 -0.47 -6.69
CA HIS A 478 -5.57 0.88 -6.40
C HIS A 478 -4.34 1.25 -7.25
N PHE A 479 -3.38 0.33 -7.38
CA PHE A 479 -2.20 0.53 -8.21
C PHE A 479 -2.56 0.76 -9.68
N MET A 480 -3.47 -0.05 -10.22
CA MET A 480 -3.93 0.08 -11.60
C MET A 480 -4.75 1.35 -11.83
N ALA A 481 -5.58 1.74 -10.87
CA ALA A 481 -6.35 2.99 -10.92
C ALA A 481 -5.43 4.22 -10.98
N MET A 482 -4.37 4.26 -10.15
CA MET A 482 -3.35 5.31 -10.20
C MET A 482 -2.60 5.31 -11.53
N ALA A 483 -2.17 4.13 -12.00
CA ALA A 483 -1.43 4.00 -13.26
C ALA A 483 -2.26 4.43 -14.47
N TYR A 484 -3.58 4.22 -14.42
CA TYR A 484 -4.50 4.65 -15.47
C TYR A 484 -4.76 6.17 -15.40
N ASP A 485 -5.08 6.72 -14.23
CA ASP A 485 -5.44 8.13 -14.08
C ASP A 485 -4.94 8.74 -12.77
N MET A 486 -3.68 9.18 -12.77
CA MET A 486 -3.02 9.78 -11.62
C MET A 486 -3.62 11.14 -11.22
N SER A 487 -4.40 11.79 -12.10
CA SER A 487 -5.01 13.10 -11.78
C SER A 487 -5.98 13.02 -10.60
N LYS A 488 -6.65 11.87 -10.43
CA LYS A 488 -7.53 11.55 -9.30
C LYS A 488 -6.78 11.27 -7.99
N PHE A 489 -5.47 11.12 -8.07
CA PHE A 489 -4.57 10.80 -6.96
C PHE A 489 -3.53 11.90 -6.73
N SER A 490 -3.82 13.13 -7.16
CA SER A 490 -2.91 14.27 -7.05
C SER A 490 -2.79 14.85 -5.63
N THR A 491 -3.66 14.43 -4.70
CA THR A 491 -3.69 14.93 -3.32
C THR A 491 -3.39 13.85 -2.28
N PRO A 492 -2.77 14.22 -1.14
CA PRO A 492 -2.45 13.30 -0.04
C PRO A 492 -3.61 12.51 0.58
N ASP A 493 -4.84 12.98 0.44
CA ASP A 493 -6.06 12.38 0.98
C ASP A 493 -6.81 11.50 -0.03
N SER A 494 -6.37 11.43 -1.28
CA SER A 494 -7.03 10.72 -2.38
C SER A 494 -7.28 9.21 -2.14
N THR A 495 -6.46 8.56 -1.31
CA THR A 495 -6.67 7.15 -0.94
C THR A 495 -7.98 6.92 -0.19
N GLY A 496 -8.44 7.90 0.59
CA GLY A 496 -9.69 7.81 1.34
C GLY A 496 -10.91 7.82 0.42
N SER A 497 -10.98 8.76 -0.52
CA SER A 497 -12.06 8.83 -1.51
C SER A 497 -12.07 7.60 -2.42
N TYR A 498 -10.89 7.15 -2.86
CA TYR A 498 -10.77 5.92 -3.65
C TYR A 498 -11.33 4.69 -2.92
N LEU A 499 -11.04 4.53 -1.62
CA LEU A 499 -11.54 3.41 -0.83
C LEU A 499 -13.07 3.40 -0.71
N VAL A 500 -13.70 4.58 -0.61
CA VAL A 500 -15.16 4.71 -0.60
C VAL A 500 -15.74 4.27 -1.95
N ASP A 501 -15.17 4.77 -3.05
CA ASP A 501 -15.62 4.41 -4.40
C ASP A 501 -15.44 2.91 -4.68
N TRP A 502 -14.30 2.35 -4.30
CA TRP A 502 -14.02 0.92 -4.41
C TRP A 502 -15.01 0.09 -3.60
N ALA A 503 -15.27 0.45 -2.34
CA ALA A 503 -16.20 -0.29 -1.48
C ALA A 503 -17.64 -0.22 -2.01
N ALA A 504 -18.08 0.95 -2.48
CA ALA A 504 -19.40 1.12 -3.11
C ALA A 504 -19.52 0.30 -4.41
N GLN A 505 -18.43 0.16 -5.16
CA GLN A 505 -18.39 -0.66 -6.37
C GLN A 505 -18.48 -2.15 -6.04
N GLN A 506 -17.70 -2.65 -5.08
CA GLN A 506 -17.62 -4.08 -4.77
C GLN A 506 -18.81 -4.59 -3.95
N PHE A 507 -19.37 -3.73 -3.10
CA PHE A 507 -20.42 -4.10 -2.16
C PHE A 507 -21.63 -3.19 -2.39
N THR A 508 -21.91 -2.27 -1.48
CA THR A 508 -23.02 -1.34 -1.55
C THR A 508 -22.62 0.05 -1.07
N THR A 509 -23.41 1.05 -1.45
CA THR A 509 -23.19 2.44 -1.04
C THR A 509 -23.36 2.67 0.45
N GLU A 510 -24.21 1.88 1.11
CA GLU A 510 -24.56 2.01 2.53
C GLU A 510 -23.40 1.65 3.45
N VAL A 511 -22.55 0.69 3.05
CA VAL A 511 -21.40 0.25 3.84
C VAL A 511 -20.09 0.87 3.41
N ALA A 512 -20.09 1.72 2.37
CA ALA A 512 -18.88 2.15 1.68
C ALA A 512 -17.91 2.93 2.60
N GLU A 513 -18.41 3.90 3.36
CA GLU A 513 -17.58 4.69 4.29
C GLU A 513 -17.00 3.83 5.42
N THR A 514 -17.82 2.96 6.03
CA THR A 514 -17.37 2.06 7.09
C THR A 514 -16.35 1.05 6.57
N THR A 515 -16.55 0.52 5.36
CA THR A 515 -15.59 -0.38 4.70
C THR A 515 -14.27 0.32 4.39
N ALA A 516 -14.32 1.57 3.93
CA ALA A 516 -13.14 2.39 3.71
C ALA A 516 -12.36 2.61 5.02
N GLN A 517 -13.05 2.86 6.12
CA GLN A 517 -12.44 2.96 7.45
C GLN A 517 -11.82 1.63 7.89
N ILE A 518 -12.53 0.51 7.74
CA ILE A 518 -12.01 -0.84 8.03
C ILE A 518 -10.69 -1.07 7.27
N MET A 519 -10.67 -0.83 5.97
CA MET A 519 -9.48 -1.10 5.15
C MET A 519 -8.34 -0.10 5.40
N THR A 520 -8.65 1.14 5.79
CA THR A 520 -7.65 2.11 6.26
C THR A 520 -7.00 1.66 7.56
N THR A 521 -7.80 1.25 8.55
CA THR A 521 -7.30 0.71 9.82
C THR A 521 -6.52 -0.59 9.62
N TYR A 522 -7.03 -1.50 8.79
CA TYR A 522 -6.33 -2.74 8.41
C TYR A 522 -4.94 -2.46 7.84
N GLY A 523 -4.83 -1.54 6.88
CA GLY A 523 -3.57 -1.13 6.28
C GLY A 523 -2.58 -0.57 7.30
N MET A 524 -3.04 0.28 8.21
CA MET A 524 -2.22 0.81 9.32
C MET A 524 -1.73 -0.29 10.26
N LEU A 525 -2.59 -1.24 10.66
CA LEU A 525 -2.20 -2.33 11.55
C LEU A 525 -1.18 -3.27 10.88
N CYS A 526 -1.37 -3.59 9.61
CA CYS A 526 -0.41 -4.37 8.82
C CYS A 526 0.92 -3.64 8.62
N ALA A 527 0.89 -2.31 8.51
CA ALA A 527 2.08 -1.48 8.38
C ALA A 527 2.97 -1.48 9.65
N ARG A 528 2.46 -1.94 10.80
CA ARG A 528 3.25 -2.07 12.04
C ARG A 528 4.22 -3.24 11.99
N ARG A 529 3.76 -4.39 11.47
CA ARG A 529 4.57 -5.61 11.31
C ARG A 529 3.90 -6.56 10.31
N LYS A 530 4.67 -7.11 9.37
CA LYS A 530 4.24 -8.24 8.54
C LYS A 530 4.01 -9.47 9.42
N TYR A 531 3.09 -10.35 9.06
CA TYR A 531 2.71 -11.51 9.89
C TYR A 531 3.88 -12.45 10.17
N GLU A 532 4.65 -12.73 9.12
CA GLU A 532 5.83 -13.59 9.13
C GLU A 532 6.97 -13.00 9.98
N ASP A 533 7.01 -11.68 10.17
CA ASP A 533 8.03 -10.99 10.97
C ASP A 533 7.82 -11.16 12.50
N LEU A 534 6.62 -11.57 12.94
CA LEU A 534 6.28 -11.72 14.37
C LEU A 534 6.97 -12.92 15.04
N SER A 535 7.37 -13.94 14.28
CA SER A 535 7.84 -15.24 14.79
C SER A 535 9.20 -15.21 15.49
N THR A 536 10.10 -14.32 15.08
CA THR A 536 11.44 -14.19 15.66
C THR A 536 11.53 -13.12 16.73
N GLN A 537 10.75 -12.04 16.57
CA GLN A 537 10.69 -10.94 17.51
C GLN A 537 9.30 -10.30 17.49
N PHE A 538 8.55 -10.52 18.57
CA PHE A 538 7.17 -10.04 18.74
C PHE A 538 7.01 -8.52 18.56
N GLY A 539 8.09 -7.74 18.72
CA GLY A 539 8.13 -6.31 18.41
C GLY A 539 7.54 -5.41 19.48
N PHE A 540 6.29 -5.66 19.89
CA PHE A 540 5.57 -4.81 20.84
C PHE A 540 5.98 -5.05 22.29
N SER A 541 6.09 -3.98 23.07
CA SER A 541 6.40 -4.04 24.49
C SER A 541 5.25 -4.68 25.26
N THR A 542 5.57 -5.72 26.01
CA THR A 542 4.64 -6.40 26.90
C THR A 542 4.56 -5.75 28.28
N SER A 543 5.29 -4.65 28.53
CA SER A 543 5.41 -4.06 29.86
C SER A 543 5.30 -2.53 29.87
N GLU A 544 5.79 -1.88 28.83
CA GLU A 544 5.83 -0.42 28.72
C GLU A 544 4.65 0.06 27.86
N TYR A 545 4.02 1.16 28.29
CA TYR A 545 2.93 1.85 27.59
C TYR A 545 1.70 1.00 27.22
N ASP A 546 1.55 -0.19 27.81
CA ASP A 546 0.51 -1.17 27.47
C ASP A 546 0.47 -1.51 25.95
N GLU A 547 1.61 -1.37 25.26
CA GLU A 547 1.68 -1.34 23.79
C GLU A 547 1.14 -2.62 23.14
N ALA A 548 1.59 -3.80 23.60
CA ALA A 548 1.14 -5.07 23.04
C ALA A 548 -0.37 -5.29 23.24
N GLU A 549 -0.90 -4.92 24.41
CA GLU A 549 -2.32 -5.05 24.72
C GLU A 549 -3.13 -4.06 23.87
N ALA A 550 -2.70 -2.80 23.75
CA ALA A 550 -3.36 -1.77 22.94
C ALA A 550 -3.41 -2.16 21.45
N ASN A 551 -2.30 -2.64 20.88
CA ASN A 551 -2.26 -3.13 19.51
C ASN A 551 -3.26 -4.27 19.28
N MET A 552 -3.36 -5.21 20.23
CA MET A 552 -4.32 -6.30 20.15
C MET A 552 -5.78 -5.82 20.26
N GLN A 553 -6.06 -4.82 21.11
CA GLN A 553 -7.39 -4.23 21.22
C GLN A 553 -7.83 -3.53 19.92
N GLU A 554 -6.92 -2.88 19.20
CA GLU A 554 -7.23 -2.30 17.88
C GLU A 554 -7.63 -3.37 16.86
N TRP A 555 -6.94 -4.52 16.83
CA TRP A 555 -7.33 -5.66 15.98
C TRP A 555 -8.71 -6.24 16.36
N LEU A 556 -9.02 -6.33 17.66
CA LEU A 556 -10.34 -6.80 18.13
C LEU A 556 -11.45 -5.80 17.77
N GLY A 557 -11.20 -4.50 17.92
CA GLY A 557 -12.12 -3.44 17.51
C GLY A 557 -12.39 -3.46 16.00
N LEU A 558 -11.33 -3.60 15.19
CA LEU A 558 -11.45 -3.75 13.74
C LEU A 558 -12.30 -4.96 13.35
N LEU A 559 -12.08 -6.11 14.00
CA LEU A 559 -12.87 -7.32 13.76
C LEU A 559 -14.35 -7.13 14.10
N ALA A 560 -14.67 -6.42 15.19
CA ALA A 560 -16.05 -6.15 15.57
C ALA A 560 -16.77 -5.33 14.48
N VAL A 561 -16.18 -4.21 14.06
CA VAL A 561 -16.76 -3.33 13.02
C VAL A 561 -16.86 -4.07 11.68
N ALA A 562 -15.84 -4.84 11.29
CA ALA A 562 -15.89 -5.61 10.05
C ALA A 562 -16.95 -6.72 10.06
N THR A 563 -17.17 -7.37 11.21
CA THR A 563 -18.23 -8.38 11.36
C THR A 563 -19.61 -7.76 11.31
N GLU A 564 -19.85 -6.67 12.03
CA GLU A 564 -21.12 -5.93 11.98
C GLU A 564 -21.43 -5.44 10.55
N THR A 565 -20.42 -4.91 9.87
CA THR A 565 -20.54 -4.46 8.47
C THR A 565 -20.92 -5.62 7.54
N HIS A 566 -20.20 -6.74 7.63
CA HIS A 566 -20.52 -7.96 6.87
C HIS A 566 -21.96 -8.44 7.13
N ASP A 567 -22.37 -8.49 8.38
CA ASP A 567 -23.67 -9.04 8.77
C ASP A 567 -24.84 -8.15 8.29
N SER A 568 -24.58 -6.85 8.12
CA SER A 568 -25.54 -5.87 7.59
C SER A 568 -25.78 -5.93 6.07
N LEU A 569 -24.92 -6.63 5.32
CA LEU A 569 -25.02 -6.72 3.86
C LEU A 569 -26.33 -7.43 3.41
N PRO A 570 -26.87 -7.07 2.24
CA PRO A 570 -28.25 -7.44 1.87
C PRO A 570 -28.44 -8.90 1.45
N ASP A 571 -27.40 -9.55 0.92
CA ASP A 571 -27.50 -10.89 0.33
C ASP A 571 -26.23 -11.72 0.53
N ASP A 572 -26.37 -13.05 0.44
CA ASP A 572 -25.28 -14.00 0.70
C ASP A 572 -24.13 -13.92 -0.32
N ALA A 573 -24.39 -13.51 -1.56
CA ALA A 573 -23.33 -13.38 -2.56
C ALA A 573 -22.46 -12.15 -2.26
N THR A 574 -23.07 -11.03 -1.91
CA THR A 574 -22.34 -9.83 -1.47
C THR A 574 -21.61 -10.07 -0.15
N LYS A 575 -22.23 -10.80 0.79
CA LYS A 575 -21.57 -11.28 2.03
C LYS A 575 -20.36 -12.14 1.74
N THR A 576 -20.45 -13.06 0.78
CA THR A 576 -19.32 -13.93 0.39
C THR A 576 -18.14 -13.11 -0.16
N ALA A 577 -18.41 -12.18 -1.08
CA ALA A 577 -17.36 -11.30 -1.62
C ALA A 577 -16.71 -10.43 -0.53
N PHE A 578 -17.52 -9.85 0.38
CA PHE A 578 -17.01 -9.08 1.52
C PHE A 578 -16.22 -9.97 2.49
N TRP A 579 -16.69 -11.19 2.70
CA TRP A 579 -16.01 -12.15 3.55
C TRP A 579 -14.60 -12.46 3.02
N GLU A 580 -14.47 -12.74 1.72
CA GLU A 580 -13.18 -13.02 1.10
C GLU A 580 -12.22 -11.83 1.14
N MET A 581 -12.67 -10.64 0.74
CA MET A 581 -11.80 -9.47 0.52
C MET A 581 -11.55 -8.62 1.77
N VAL A 582 -12.44 -8.65 2.76
CA VAL A 582 -12.41 -7.75 3.93
C VAL A 582 -12.37 -8.54 5.23
N LEU A 583 -13.39 -9.37 5.51
CA LEU A 583 -13.53 -9.98 6.83
C LEU A 583 -12.50 -11.09 7.08
N HIS A 584 -12.18 -11.91 6.07
CA HIS A 584 -11.18 -12.97 6.18
C HIS A 584 -9.79 -12.38 6.49
N PRO A 585 -9.23 -11.42 5.72
CA PRO A 585 -7.94 -10.80 6.07
C PRO A 585 -7.92 -10.20 7.48
N VAL A 586 -9.00 -9.54 7.92
CA VAL A 586 -9.12 -8.99 9.28
C VAL A 586 -9.06 -10.09 10.34
N ARG A 587 -9.82 -11.18 10.16
CA ARG A 587 -9.85 -12.32 11.09
C ARG A 587 -8.52 -13.06 11.13
N ALA A 588 -7.96 -13.37 9.96
CA ALA A 588 -6.73 -14.11 9.79
C ALA A 588 -5.55 -13.33 10.37
N GLY A 589 -5.43 -12.04 10.03
CA GLY A 589 -4.41 -11.17 10.60
C GLY A 589 -4.51 -11.03 12.11
N LYS A 590 -5.73 -10.80 12.64
CA LYS A 590 -6.01 -10.79 14.08
C LYS A 590 -5.49 -12.05 14.76
N ASN A 591 -5.76 -13.25 14.19
CA ASN A 591 -5.35 -14.52 14.79
C ASN A 591 -3.82 -14.62 14.92
N VAL A 592 -3.05 -14.26 13.89
CA VAL A 592 -1.58 -14.30 13.98
C VAL A 592 -1.06 -13.35 15.07
N PHE A 593 -1.58 -12.12 15.11
CA PHE A 593 -1.23 -11.17 16.17
C PHE A 593 -1.65 -11.69 17.56
N GLU A 594 -2.80 -12.35 17.69
CA GLU A 594 -3.30 -12.92 18.94
C GLU A 594 -2.41 -14.07 19.44
N ILE A 595 -1.96 -14.96 18.55
CA ILE A 595 -1.03 -16.06 18.87
C ILE A 595 0.24 -15.49 19.49
N TYR A 596 0.90 -14.55 18.81
CA TYR A 596 2.18 -14.02 19.25
C TYR A 596 2.06 -13.07 20.45
N THR A 597 0.97 -12.30 20.55
CA THR A 597 0.70 -11.43 21.70
C THR A 597 0.49 -12.25 22.96
N ASN A 598 -0.34 -13.29 22.90
CA ASN A 598 -0.58 -14.17 24.03
C ASN A 598 0.67 -14.97 24.42
N ALA A 599 1.48 -15.41 23.45
CA ALA A 599 2.76 -16.06 23.74
C ALA A 599 3.74 -15.13 24.47
N ALA A 600 3.88 -13.87 24.01
CA ALA A 600 4.77 -12.89 24.60
C ALA A 600 4.32 -12.44 26.00
N LEU A 601 3.03 -12.14 26.17
CA LEU A 601 2.44 -11.84 27.49
C LEU A 601 2.53 -13.06 28.41
N GLY A 602 2.30 -14.27 27.90
CA GLY A 602 2.42 -15.51 28.65
C GLY A 602 3.83 -15.71 29.20
N GLN A 603 4.86 -15.38 28.42
CA GLN A 603 6.26 -15.42 28.86
C GLN A 603 6.57 -14.40 29.95
N ARG A 604 6.04 -13.17 29.85
CA ARG A 604 6.11 -12.18 30.94
C ARG A 604 5.43 -12.73 32.20
N TYR A 605 4.19 -13.19 32.06
CA TYR A 605 3.36 -13.62 33.18
C TYR A 605 3.93 -14.87 33.87
N ALA A 606 4.61 -15.75 33.12
CA ALA A 606 5.29 -16.92 33.66
C ALA A 606 6.44 -16.51 34.60
N ASN A 607 7.21 -15.48 34.21
CA ASN A 607 8.28 -14.92 35.05
C ASN A 607 7.71 -14.26 36.32
N GLU A 608 6.51 -13.68 36.23
CA GLU A 608 5.74 -13.13 37.35
C GLU A 608 5.02 -14.21 38.20
N ARG A 609 5.05 -15.48 37.75
CA ARG A 609 4.35 -16.63 38.32
C ARG A 609 2.83 -16.45 38.40
N ARG A 610 2.22 -15.86 37.38
CA ARG A 610 0.77 -15.61 37.30
C ARG A 610 0.04 -16.83 36.77
N LEU A 611 -1.02 -17.27 37.46
CA LEU A 611 -1.82 -18.40 37.00
C LEU A 611 -2.43 -18.18 35.60
N ALA A 612 -2.73 -16.92 35.26
CA ALA A 612 -3.19 -16.50 33.93
C ALA A 612 -2.21 -16.80 32.78
N THR A 613 -0.95 -17.16 33.05
CA THR A 613 -0.05 -17.74 32.05
C THR A 613 -0.71 -18.92 31.32
N ASN A 614 -1.44 -19.77 32.05
CA ASN A 614 -2.11 -20.92 31.46
C ASN A 614 -3.27 -20.50 30.55
N GLU A 615 -4.05 -19.49 30.95
CA GLU A 615 -5.14 -18.93 30.13
C GLU A 615 -4.60 -18.31 28.83
N LEU A 616 -3.48 -17.58 28.89
CA LEU A 616 -2.83 -17.03 27.70
C LEU A 616 -2.31 -18.14 26.77
N ALA A 617 -1.76 -19.21 27.33
CA ALA A 617 -1.35 -20.38 26.55
C ALA A 617 -2.57 -21.08 25.90
N ASP A 618 -3.71 -21.17 26.58
CA ASP A 618 -4.95 -21.70 26.02
C ASP A 618 -5.48 -20.81 24.88
N ARG A 619 -5.47 -19.49 25.05
CA ARG A 619 -5.87 -18.54 24.00
C ARG A 619 -4.97 -18.58 22.78
N ALA A 620 -3.65 -18.67 22.97
CA ALA A 620 -2.71 -18.82 21.86
C ALA A 620 -2.95 -20.13 21.10
N ARG A 621 -3.24 -21.24 21.80
CA ARG A 621 -3.63 -22.51 21.18
C ARG A 621 -4.94 -22.40 20.41
N ALA A 622 -5.96 -21.76 20.99
CA ALA A 622 -7.24 -21.55 20.33
C ALA A 622 -7.07 -20.71 19.04
N ALA A 623 -6.35 -19.60 19.10
CA ALA A 623 -6.10 -18.76 17.92
C ALA A 623 -5.31 -19.49 16.82
N PHE A 624 -4.39 -20.39 17.18
CA PHE A 624 -3.67 -21.24 16.23
C PHE A 624 -4.58 -22.30 15.57
N GLU A 625 -5.52 -22.89 16.30
CA GLU A 625 -6.52 -23.79 15.70
C GLU A 625 -7.55 -23.02 14.86
N ASP A 626 -7.94 -21.81 15.28
CA ASP A 626 -8.84 -20.93 14.53
C ASP A 626 -8.22 -20.49 13.20
N ASP A 627 -6.91 -20.23 13.15
CA ASP A 627 -6.16 -19.97 11.92
C ASP A 627 -6.32 -21.12 10.90
N LYS A 628 -6.07 -22.36 11.35
CA LYS A 628 -6.27 -23.56 10.53
C LYS A 628 -7.73 -23.76 10.12
N ALA A 629 -8.68 -23.43 10.99
CA ALA A 629 -10.10 -23.50 10.69
C ALA A 629 -10.51 -22.47 9.64
N LEU A 630 -9.98 -21.24 9.70
CA LEU A 630 -10.19 -20.19 8.71
C LEU A 630 -9.63 -20.58 7.35
N GLN A 631 -8.41 -21.15 7.29
CA GLN A 631 -7.84 -21.70 6.05
C GLN A 631 -8.81 -22.71 5.42
N LYS A 632 -9.29 -23.69 6.20
CA LYS A 632 -10.24 -24.69 5.73
C LYS A 632 -11.57 -24.07 5.27
N GLN A 633 -12.06 -23.05 5.98
CA GLN A 633 -13.27 -22.33 5.59
C GLN A 633 -13.07 -21.67 4.23
N PHE A 634 -12.00 -20.91 4.03
CA PHE A 634 -11.67 -20.24 2.76
C PHE A 634 -11.59 -21.25 1.61
N HIS A 635 -10.97 -22.40 1.83
CA HIS A 635 -10.87 -23.46 0.82
C HIS A 635 -12.19 -24.15 0.48
N SER A 636 -13.23 -24.00 1.31
CA SER A 636 -14.51 -24.68 1.15
C SER A 636 -15.61 -23.82 0.53
N ILE A 637 -15.46 -22.50 0.53
CA ILE A 637 -16.49 -21.60 0.01
C ILE A 637 -16.76 -21.86 -1.47
N LEU A 638 -18.00 -21.61 -1.89
CA LEU A 638 -18.44 -21.73 -3.29
C LEU A 638 -18.10 -23.08 -3.93
N GLY A 639 -18.28 -24.17 -3.17
CA GLY A 639 -17.97 -25.52 -3.63
C GLY A 639 -16.47 -25.79 -3.79
N GLY A 640 -15.64 -25.10 -3.02
CA GLY A 640 -14.19 -25.21 -3.08
C GLY A 640 -13.54 -24.42 -4.20
N LYS A 641 -14.18 -23.35 -4.66
CA LYS A 641 -13.69 -22.52 -5.78
C LYS A 641 -12.24 -22.08 -5.55
N TRP A 642 -11.89 -21.73 -4.32
CA TRP A 642 -10.59 -21.18 -3.90
C TRP A 642 -9.74 -22.13 -3.06
N ASN A 643 -9.99 -23.44 -3.15
CA ASN A 643 -9.16 -24.45 -2.49
C ASN A 643 -7.66 -24.25 -2.84
N HIS A 644 -6.78 -24.33 -1.85
CA HIS A 644 -5.33 -24.04 -1.91
C HIS A 644 -4.88 -22.57 -1.83
N MET A 645 -5.73 -21.57 -2.07
CA MET A 645 -5.30 -20.16 -2.07
C MET A 645 -4.84 -19.62 -0.70
N MET A 646 -4.93 -20.43 0.35
CA MET A 646 -4.46 -20.13 1.71
C MET A 646 -3.49 -21.21 2.23
N ASP A 647 -2.81 -21.94 1.33
CA ASP A 647 -1.83 -22.98 1.68
C ASP A 647 -0.49 -22.41 2.16
N GLN A 648 -0.23 -21.11 1.96
CA GLN A 648 1.04 -20.49 2.32
C GLN A 648 1.28 -20.56 3.84
N THR A 649 2.42 -21.15 4.21
CA THR A 649 2.90 -21.17 5.59
C THR A 649 3.30 -19.75 6.02
N HIS A 650 2.82 -19.32 7.19
CA HIS A 650 2.98 -17.95 7.68
C HIS A 650 3.29 -17.86 9.19
N ILE A 651 3.32 -18.99 9.92
CA ILE A 651 3.61 -19.05 11.37
C ILE A 651 4.86 -19.89 11.64
N GLY A 652 5.82 -19.31 12.36
CA GLY A 652 7.00 -20.03 12.87
C GLY A 652 8.28 -19.87 12.05
N TYR A 653 8.41 -18.79 11.28
CA TYR A 653 9.67 -18.44 10.61
C TYR A 653 10.81 -18.32 11.62
N ASN A 654 11.98 -18.86 11.30
CA ASN A 654 13.20 -18.75 12.11
C ASN A 654 14.40 -18.20 11.32
N ASN A 655 14.22 -17.93 10.03
CA ASN A 655 15.16 -17.27 9.14
C ASN A 655 14.37 -16.44 8.09
N TRP A 656 14.95 -16.15 6.93
CA TRP A 656 14.26 -15.39 5.87
C TRP A 656 13.18 -16.19 5.14
N GLN A 657 13.32 -17.52 5.05
CA GLN A 657 12.52 -18.46 4.27
C GLN A 657 11.41 -19.13 5.09
N GLU A 658 10.30 -19.50 4.42
CA GLU A 658 9.21 -20.24 5.08
C GLU A 658 9.64 -21.57 5.71
N PRO A 659 9.05 -21.95 6.85
CA PRO A 659 9.15 -23.32 7.35
C PRO A 659 8.26 -24.27 6.54
N ALA A 660 8.49 -25.57 6.67
CA ALA A 660 7.71 -26.59 5.96
C ALA A 660 6.22 -26.67 6.39
N SER A 661 5.87 -26.11 7.55
CA SER A 661 4.51 -26.07 8.08
C SER A 661 4.36 -24.97 9.13
N ASN A 662 3.13 -24.47 9.32
CA ASN A 662 2.79 -23.60 10.45
C ASN A 662 3.17 -24.28 11.77
N SER A 663 3.88 -23.57 12.65
CA SER A 663 4.29 -24.09 13.95
C SER A 663 3.97 -23.12 15.08
N MET A 664 3.35 -23.66 16.14
CA MET A 664 2.98 -22.87 17.30
C MET A 664 4.23 -22.37 18.03
N PRO A 665 4.30 -21.09 18.44
CA PRO A 665 5.40 -20.60 19.26
C PRO A 665 5.47 -21.33 20.60
N ARG A 666 6.61 -21.24 21.29
CA ARG A 666 6.76 -21.80 22.64
C ARG A 666 5.79 -21.11 23.60
N LEU A 667 4.92 -21.90 24.23
CA LEU A 667 3.97 -21.41 25.23
C LEU A 667 4.39 -21.87 26.64
N PRO A 668 4.65 -20.96 27.58
CA PRO A 668 4.91 -21.33 28.97
C PRO A 668 3.62 -21.78 29.66
N THR A 669 3.74 -22.71 30.60
CA THR A 669 2.65 -23.14 31.48
C THR A 669 3.16 -23.24 32.92
N LEU A 670 2.30 -22.99 33.91
CA LEU A 670 2.62 -23.11 35.32
C LEU A 670 1.92 -24.33 35.95
N PRO A 671 2.63 -25.16 36.74
CA PRO A 671 2.08 -26.38 37.34
C PRO A 671 1.12 -26.14 38.53
N GLY A 672 0.79 -24.88 38.84
CA GLY A 672 -0.18 -24.53 39.89
C GLY A 672 0.32 -24.65 41.35
N GLY A 673 1.62 -24.94 41.57
CA GLY A 673 2.22 -25.21 42.90
C GLY A 673 2.78 -24.00 43.66
N GLY A 674 2.30 -22.78 43.41
CA GLY A 674 2.70 -21.59 44.19
C GLY A 674 1.95 -21.46 45.53
N THR A 675 2.31 -20.48 46.35
CA THR A 675 1.52 -20.06 47.52
C THR A 675 1.33 -18.53 47.48
N GLY A 676 0.11 -18.05 47.72
CA GLY A 676 -0.20 -16.61 47.82
C GLY A 676 -0.67 -15.92 46.54
N PHE A 677 -0.93 -14.62 46.65
CA PHE A 677 -1.31 -13.74 45.53
C PHE A 677 -0.16 -12.81 45.16
N GLY A 678 -0.21 -12.23 43.97
CA GLY A 678 0.70 -11.17 43.55
C GLY A 678 -0.04 -9.88 43.24
N VAL A 679 0.69 -8.77 43.40
CA VAL A 679 0.31 -7.47 42.87
C VAL A 679 1.31 -7.10 41.78
N GLY A 680 0.79 -6.74 40.61
CA GLY A 680 1.52 -6.16 39.49
C GLY A 680 1.11 -4.70 39.29
N ILE A 681 1.97 -3.92 38.66
CA ILE A 681 1.73 -2.52 38.32
C ILE A 681 2.01 -2.27 36.85
N GLN A 682 1.37 -1.25 36.29
CA GLN A 682 1.66 -0.76 34.94
C GLN A 682 3.14 -0.35 34.81
N GLY A 683 3.75 -0.61 33.65
CA GLY A 683 5.15 -0.22 33.41
C GLY A 683 6.21 -1.06 34.14
N SER A 684 5.88 -2.24 34.67
CA SER A 684 6.85 -3.07 35.40
C SER A 684 6.64 -4.57 35.23
N GLY A 685 7.75 -5.31 35.09
CA GLY A 685 7.79 -6.77 35.24
C GLY A 685 8.01 -7.24 36.69
N SER A 686 8.18 -6.31 37.65
CA SER A 686 8.39 -6.65 39.07
C SER A 686 7.06 -6.89 39.76
N THR A 687 6.98 -7.97 40.54
CA THR A 687 5.80 -8.30 41.35
C THR A 687 6.23 -8.70 42.74
N THR A 688 5.52 -8.24 43.77
CA THR A 688 5.86 -8.54 45.18
C THR A 688 4.60 -8.54 46.04
N SER A 689 4.73 -9.10 47.24
CA SER A 689 3.77 -8.94 48.33
C SER A 689 4.17 -7.81 49.31
N GLY A 690 5.31 -7.14 49.09
CA GLY A 690 5.85 -6.08 49.95
C GLY A 690 5.42 -4.67 49.50
N LYS A 691 6.34 -3.94 48.85
CA LYS A 691 6.14 -2.55 48.40
C LYS A 691 6.45 -2.40 46.91
N LEU A 692 5.56 -1.73 46.18
CA LEU A 692 5.72 -1.35 44.77
C LEU A 692 5.60 0.17 44.63
N THR A 693 6.23 0.73 43.60
CA THR A 693 6.08 2.14 43.24
C THR A 693 5.79 2.26 41.75
N THR A 694 4.69 2.93 41.39
CA THR A 694 4.33 3.15 39.98
C THR A 694 5.15 4.27 39.35
N ALA A 695 5.09 4.40 38.02
CA ALA A 695 5.42 5.67 37.39
C ALA A 695 4.53 6.79 37.95
N PRO A 696 5.03 8.04 38.09
CA PRO A 696 4.24 9.15 38.59
C PRO A 696 2.96 9.41 37.78
N MET A 697 1.96 9.96 38.47
CA MET A 697 0.76 10.53 37.86
C MET A 697 0.83 12.06 37.89
N THR A 698 0.22 12.69 36.90
CA THR A 698 0.07 14.15 36.76
C THR A 698 -1.30 14.45 36.14
N PRO A 699 -1.89 15.63 36.38
CA PRO A 699 -3.12 16.05 35.69
C PRO A 699 -3.00 16.04 34.16
N PHE A 700 -1.78 16.04 33.61
CA PHE A 700 -1.50 16.10 32.17
C PHE A 700 -0.94 14.80 31.60
N MET A 701 -1.43 13.66 32.08
CA MET A 701 -1.09 12.37 31.47
C MET A 701 -1.60 12.28 30.02
N PRO A 702 -0.89 11.56 29.13
CA PRO A 702 -1.42 11.16 27.84
C PRO A 702 -2.85 10.60 27.97
N PRO A 703 -3.83 11.04 27.16
CA PRO A 703 -5.23 10.61 27.32
C PRO A 703 -5.43 9.09 27.23
N ALA A 704 -4.65 8.44 26.35
CA ALA A 704 -4.65 7.00 26.14
C ALA A 704 -3.91 6.22 27.25
N GLU A 705 -3.05 6.87 28.03
CA GLU A 705 -2.29 6.21 29.09
C GLU A 705 -3.12 6.11 30.37
N LYS A 706 -3.08 4.95 31.02
CA LYS A 706 -3.72 4.71 32.32
C LYS A 706 -2.68 4.23 33.33
N ARG A 707 -2.96 4.46 34.62
CA ARG A 707 -2.26 3.79 35.72
C ARG A 707 -3.16 2.73 36.30
N TRP A 708 -2.59 1.55 36.48
CA TRP A 708 -3.33 0.42 37.00
C TRP A 708 -2.46 -0.44 37.90
N ILE A 709 -3.13 -1.12 38.81
CA ILE A 709 -2.59 -2.25 39.56
C ILE A 709 -3.39 -3.49 39.22
N GLU A 710 -2.76 -4.65 39.30
CA GLU A 710 -3.41 -5.91 39.01
C GLU A 710 -3.16 -6.91 40.13
N VAL A 711 -4.25 -7.44 40.68
CA VAL A 711 -4.19 -8.50 41.69
C VAL A 711 -4.40 -9.83 40.99
N PHE A 712 -3.54 -10.81 41.26
CA PHE A 712 -3.55 -12.08 40.55
C PHE A 712 -3.20 -13.28 41.44
N LEU A 713 -3.68 -14.45 41.05
CA LEU A 713 -3.33 -15.73 41.65
C LEU A 713 -1.96 -16.22 41.17
N ARG A 714 -1.15 -16.77 42.09
CA ARG A 714 0.09 -17.51 41.75
C ARG A 714 -0.06 -19.03 41.81
N ALA A 715 -1.19 -19.49 42.32
CA ALA A 715 -1.52 -20.89 42.50
C ALA A 715 -3.02 -21.10 42.33
N LYS A 716 -3.42 -22.36 42.15
CA LYS A 716 -4.85 -22.71 42.13
C LYS A 716 -5.49 -22.41 43.49
N GLY A 717 -6.76 -22.03 43.46
CA GLY A 717 -7.53 -21.72 44.66
C GLY A 717 -8.30 -20.41 44.54
N ARG A 718 -8.77 -19.94 45.70
CA ARG A 718 -9.61 -18.74 45.83
C ARG A 718 -8.91 -17.68 46.65
N LEU A 719 -9.02 -16.43 46.20
CA LEU A 719 -8.48 -15.25 46.88
C LEU A 719 -9.54 -14.17 46.95
N GLN A 720 -9.71 -13.56 48.12
CA GLN A 720 -10.50 -12.33 48.27
C GLN A 720 -9.56 -11.20 48.60
N TYR A 721 -9.71 -10.06 47.92
CA TYR A 721 -8.86 -8.91 48.14
C TYR A 721 -9.68 -7.63 48.31
N THR A 722 -9.07 -6.66 48.98
CA THR A 722 -9.51 -5.26 49.03
C THR A 722 -8.34 -4.33 48.78
N ILE A 723 -8.56 -3.22 48.11
CA ILE A 723 -7.62 -2.14 47.82
C ILE A 723 -8.18 -0.90 48.51
N LYS A 724 -7.39 -0.31 49.42
CA LYS A 724 -7.76 0.93 50.11
C LYS A 724 -6.71 2.00 49.85
N ALA A 725 -7.15 3.17 49.41
CA ALA A 725 -6.30 4.35 49.40
C ALA A 725 -6.22 4.96 50.80
N ASN A 726 -5.07 5.55 51.13
CA ASN A 726 -4.92 6.38 52.33
C ASN A 726 -5.54 7.78 52.19
N THR A 727 -6.17 8.10 51.05
CA THR A 727 -6.77 9.39 50.73
C THR A 727 -8.18 9.24 50.16
N THR A 728 -8.95 10.33 50.14
CA THR A 728 -10.32 10.37 49.59
C THR A 728 -10.38 10.79 48.13
N PHE A 729 -9.33 11.43 47.61
CA PHE A 729 -9.25 11.92 46.22
C PHE A 729 -8.75 10.86 45.23
N ALA A 730 -8.35 9.67 45.70
CA ALA A 730 -7.97 8.56 44.85
C ALA A 730 -9.13 7.55 44.76
N ASN A 731 -9.63 7.33 43.54
CA ASN A 731 -10.67 6.36 43.24
C ASN A 731 -10.11 5.18 42.44
N ILE A 732 -10.48 3.95 42.81
CA ILE A 732 -9.93 2.72 42.27
C ILE A 732 -11.08 1.85 41.75
N THR A 733 -11.06 1.51 40.46
CA THR A 733 -12.02 0.53 39.92
C THR A 733 -11.67 -0.86 40.45
N ASN A 734 -12.66 -1.73 40.64
CA ASN A 734 -12.45 -3.09 41.16
C ASN A 734 -11.68 -3.13 42.50
N ALA A 735 -11.91 -2.14 43.38
CA ALA A 735 -11.24 -1.99 44.68
C ALA A 735 -11.48 -3.17 45.64
N SER A 736 -12.38 -4.10 45.34
CA SER A 736 -12.47 -5.38 46.02
C SER A 736 -12.93 -6.44 45.04
N GLY A 737 -12.49 -7.68 45.22
CA GLY A 737 -12.86 -8.75 44.32
C GLY A 737 -12.58 -10.14 44.89
N THR A 738 -13.12 -11.15 44.21
CA THR A 738 -12.78 -12.56 44.45
C THR A 738 -12.16 -13.13 43.17
N LEU A 739 -10.94 -13.66 43.28
CA LEU A 739 -10.25 -14.39 42.22
C LEU A 739 -10.36 -15.90 42.48
N THR A 740 -10.50 -16.67 41.41
CA THR A 740 -10.54 -18.14 41.48
C THR A 740 -9.82 -18.76 40.28
N ASP A 741 -9.31 -19.97 40.43
CA ASP A 741 -8.71 -20.74 39.32
C ASP A 741 -9.71 -21.26 38.28
N THR A 742 -11.01 -21.25 38.61
CA THR A 742 -12.12 -21.57 37.68
C THR A 742 -12.90 -20.34 37.22
N GLY A 743 -12.39 -19.15 37.50
CA GLY A 743 -13.03 -17.87 37.20
C GLY A 743 -11.96 -16.83 36.86
N PRO A 744 -12.13 -15.54 37.16
CA PRO A 744 -11.06 -14.58 36.93
C PRO A 744 -9.88 -14.90 37.85
N SER A 745 -8.76 -15.34 37.27
CA SER A 745 -7.51 -15.59 38.01
C SER A 745 -6.72 -14.31 38.29
N GLN A 746 -7.14 -13.19 37.69
CA GLN A 746 -6.59 -11.85 37.87
C GLN A 746 -7.64 -10.77 37.62
N LEU A 747 -7.48 -9.60 38.25
CA LEU A 747 -8.32 -8.43 38.02
C LEU A 747 -7.49 -7.15 38.02
N ARG A 748 -7.66 -6.35 36.96
CA ARG A 748 -7.05 -5.02 36.82
C ARG A 748 -7.92 -3.96 37.47
N SER A 749 -7.27 -3.06 38.20
CA SER A 749 -7.87 -1.93 38.93
C SER A 749 -7.25 -0.63 38.41
N ILE A 750 -8.04 0.22 37.78
CA ILE A 750 -7.62 1.52 37.23
C ILE A 750 -7.62 2.54 38.36
N ILE A 751 -6.56 3.34 38.43
CA ILE A 751 -6.40 4.39 39.43
C ILE A 751 -6.77 5.73 38.81
N ASN A 752 -7.70 6.43 39.44
CA ASN A 752 -8.13 7.77 39.07
C ASN A 752 -7.86 8.74 40.24
N ILE A 753 -7.38 9.93 39.91
CA ILE A 753 -7.07 10.98 40.88
C ILE A 753 -7.99 12.17 40.60
N ASP A 754 -8.73 12.62 41.62
CA ASP A 754 -9.36 13.94 41.61
C ASP A 754 -8.29 15.00 41.88
N TRP A 755 -7.77 15.57 40.81
CA TRP A 755 -6.68 16.56 40.86
C TRP A 755 -7.07 17.87 41.56
N ALA A 756 -8.36 18.20 41.64
CA ALA A 756 -8.82 19.39 42.36
C ALA A 756 -8.70 19.23 43.89
N SER A 757 -8.85 17.99 44.37
CA SER A 757 -8.75 17.65 45.79
C SER A 757 -7.36 17.14 46.20
N ALA A 758 -6.49 16.80 45.24
CA ALA A 758 -5.15 16.30 45.50
C ALA A 758 -4.18 17.43 45.94
N PRO A 759 -3.23 17.19 46.86
CA PRO A 759 -2.24 18.19 47.27
C PRO A 759 -1.44 18.74 46.08
N ALA A 760 -1.20 20.05 46.07
CA ALA A 760 -0.35 20.70 45.07
C ALA A 760 1.12 20.26 45.21
N GLY A 761 1.86 20.23 44.10
CA GLY A 761 3.27 19.84 44.07
C GLY A 761 3.48 18.32 44.12
N GLN A 762 4.59 17.90 44.71
CA GLN A 762 4.94 16.48 44.85
C GLN A 762 4.28 15.88 46.10
N SER A 763 3.51 14.81 45.90
CA SER A 763 2.93 14.02 46.98
C SER A 763 2.89 12.55 46.58
N ALA A 764 2.27 11.69 47.39
CA ALA A 764 2.05 10.30 47.03
C ALA A 764 0.74 9.78 47.62
N VAL A 765 0.10 8.88 46.88
CA VAL A 765 -0.99 8.02 47.39
C VAL A 765 -0.39 6.67 47.72
N GLU A 766 -0.75 6.12 48.87
CA GLU A 766 -0.49 4.73 49.21
C GLU A 766 -1.79 3.93 49.07
N LEU A 767 -1.75 2.91 48.22
CA LEU A 767 -2.79 1.89 48.17
C LEU A 767 -2.34 0.68 48.98
N THR A 768 -3.15 0.24 49.93
CA THR A 768 -2.97 -1.03 50.63
C THR A 768 -3.83 -2.09 49.98
N VAL A 769 -3.20 -3.09 49.36
CA VAL A 769 -3.85 -4.31 48.86
C VAL A 769 -3.80 -5.37 49.95
N THR A 770 -4.96 -5.76 50.47
CA THR A 770 -5.10 -6.73 51.55
C THR A 770 -5.76 -8.00 51.05
N SER A 771 -5.20 -9.15 51.42
CA SER A 771 -5.88 -10.45 51.35
C SER A 771 -5.44 -11.32 52.51
N GLY A 772 -6.39 -11.76 53.34
CA GLY A 772 -6.10 -12.46 54.58
C GLY A 772 -5.25 -11.61 55.52
N SER A 773 -4.13 -12.16 56.01
CA SER A 773 -3.15 -11.44 56.84
C SER A 773 -2.05 -10.73 56.04
N THR A 774 -2.07 -10.81 54.72
CA THR A 774 -1.01 -10.27 53.86
C THR A 774 -1.43 -8.92 53.28
N ASN A 775 -0.54 -7.94 53.41
CA ASN A 775 -0.71 -6.59 52.89
C ASN A 775 0.42 -6.24 51.92
N THR A 776 0.08 -5.61 50.81
CA THR A 776 1.03 -5.06 49.84
C THR A 776 0.76 -3.58 49.68
N ALA A 777 1.80 -2.75 49.87
CA ALA A 777 1.72 -1.32 49.67
C ALA A 777 2.09 -0.96 48.22
N VAL A 778 1.25 -0.19 47.54
CA VAL A 778 1.57 0.40 46.22
C VAL A 778 1.62 1.90 46.38
N ILE A 779 2.80 2.48 46.17
CA ILE A 779 3.02 3.92 46.19
C ILE A 779 2.83 4.48 44.79
N ILE A 780 2.02 5.52 44.71
CA ILE A 780 1.74 6.25 43.48
C ILE A 780 2.26 7.67 43.69
N PRO A 781 3.43 8.00 43.14
CA PRO A 781 3.91 9.39 43.16
C PRO A 781 2.93 10.28 42.38
N LEU A 782 2.56 11.40 42.97
CA LEU A 782 1.71 12.41 42.33
C LEU A 782 2.52 13.69 42.12
N HIS A 783 2.49 14.20 40.91
CA HIS A 783 3.03 15.50 40.54
C HIS A 783 1.87 16.40 40.12
N ASN A 784 1.20 17.03 41.09
CA ASN A 784 0.13 17.97 40.84
C ASN A 784 0.73 19.35 40.55
N THR A 785 1.25 19.49 39.33
CA THR A 785 1.90 20.71 38.85
C THR A 785 0.85 21.68 38.30
N PRO A 786 1.05 23.01 38.45
CA PRO A 786 0.17 23.99 37.83
C PRO A 786 -0.01 23.75 36.34
N ALA A 787 -1.19 24.09 35.82
CA ALA A 787 -1.40 24.17 34.38
C ALA A 787 -0.42 25.17 33.74
N PRO A 788 -0.03 24.95 32.46
CA PRO A 788 0.67 25.97 31.71
C PRO A 788 -0.18 27.24 31.60
N PRO A 789 0.42 28.39 31.24
CA PRO A 789 -0.33 29.63 31.01
C PRO A 789 -1.50 29.41 30.06
N ALA A 790 -2.62 30.11 30.27
CA ALA A 790 -3.81 29.95 29.42
C ALA A 790 -3.57 30.30 27.93
N SER A 791 -2.49 31.02 27.62
CA SER A 791 -2.03 31.34 26.26
C SER A 791 -1.21 30.23 25.59
N PHE A 792 -0.86 29.16 26.31
CA PHE A 792 -0.04 28.08 25.78
C PHE A 792 -0.88 27.14 24.91
N THR A 793 -0.31 26.78 23.75
CA THR A 793 -0.84 25.76 22.85
C THR A 793 0.30 24.81 22.51
N GLY A 794 0.09 23.51 22.63
CA GLY A 794 1.14 22.50 22.45
C GLY A 794 1.00 21.32 23.41
N HIS A 795 2.07 20.54 23.56
CA HIS A 795 2.04 19.31 24.35
C HIS A 795 2.71 19.46 25.71
N ILE A 796 2.18 18.81 26.74
CA ILE A 796 2.74 18.87 28.10
C ILE A 796 3.55 17.61 28.37
N ALA A 797 4.78 17.78 28.87
CA ALA A 797 5.62 16.67 29.27
C ALA A 797 5.02 15.91 30.45
N SER A 798 5.01 14.59 30.35
CA SER A 798 4.58 13.68 31.41
C SER A 798 5.62 12.58 31.58
N ASN A 799 5.98 12.29 32.84
CA ASN A 799 6.97 11.27 33.18
C ASN A 799 8.29 11.39 32.40
N GLY A 800 8.78 12.62 32.20
CA GLY A 800 10.05 12.86 31.52
C GLY A 800 10.01 12.61 30.00
N VAL A 801 8.83 12.66 29.37
CA VAL A 801 8.66 12.45 27.94
C VAL A 801 7.63 13.42 27.37
N VAL A 802 7.89 13.91 26.16
CA VAL A 802 6.87 14.51 25.27
C VAL A 802 6.79 13.65 24.01
N SER A 803 5.61 13.13 23.67
CA SER A 803 5.37 12.37 22.44
C SER A 803 4.32 13.10 21.62
N ILE A 804 4.61 13.38 20.35
CA ILE A 804 3.79 14.21 19.47
C ILE A 804 3.62 13.49 18.13
N GLU A 805 2.38 13.26 17.71
CA GLU A 805 2.12 12.76 16.36
C GLU A 805 2.49 13.87 15.36
N ALA A 806 3.16 13.51 14.26
CA ALA A 806 3.84 14.51 13.43
C ALA A 806 2.91 15.58 12.85
N HIS A 807 1.64 15.23 12.59
CA HIS A 807 0.67 16.19 12.06
C HIS A 807 0.12 17.18 13.10
N HIS A 808 0.42 16.98 14.39
CA HIS A 808 0.07 17.88 15.48
C HIS A 808 1.16 18.94 15.76
N PHE A 809 1.86 19.40 14.72
CA PHE A 809 2.68 20.60 14.81
C PHE A 809 1.82 21.83 15.14
N THR A 810 2.39 22.81 15.84
CA THR A 810 1.67 24.04 16.22
C THR A 810 1.56 25.03 15.06
N ARG A 811 2.62 25.14 14.25
CA ARG A 811 2.65 25.97 13.03
C ARG A 811 3.71 25.49 12.06
N ILE A 812 3.55 25.87 10.79
CA ILE A 812 4.65 25.86 9.82
C ILE A 812 5.29 27.25 9.86
N HIS A 813 6.58 27.31 10.16
CA HIS A 813 7.34 28.54 10.01
C HIS A 813 7.83 28.65 8.56
N HIS A 814 7.45 29.74 7.89
CA HIS A 814 7.96 30.11 6.58
C HIS A 814 8.97 31.25 6.74
N PRO A 815 10.14 31.19 6.08
CA PRO A 815 11.04 32.33 6.02
C PRO A 815 10.40 33.53 5.30
N SER A 816 10.91 34.72 5.59
CA SER A 816 10.47 35.99 4.99
C SER A 816 10.38 35.90 3.45
N PRO A 817 9.39 36.53 2.81
CA PRO A 817 9.07 36.27 1.40
C PRO A 817 10.15 36.83 0.47
N SER A 818 11.17 36.02 0.15
CA SER A 818 11.87 36.13 -1.12
C SER A 818 11.12 35.28 -2.15
N THR A 819 10.51 35.98 -3.09
CA THR A 819 9.89 35.53 -4.35
C THR A 819 9.80 34.01 -4.61
N SER A 820 8.56 33.51 -4.71
CA SER A 820 8.13 32.26 -5.37
C SER A 820 8.09 30.93 -4.62
N ASN A 821 8.38 30.84 -3.32
CA ASN A 821 8.44 29.52 -2.67
C ASN A 821 7.05 28.91 -2.38
N THR A 822 6.59 28.03 -3.27
CA THR A 822 5.42 27.14 -3.13
C THR A 822 5.68 25.93 -2.21
N THR A 823 6.90 25.79 -1.69
CA THR A 823 7.30 24.67 -0.82
C THR A 823 6.69 24.83 0.58
N THR A 824 5.97 23.81 1.02
CA THR A 824 5.35 23.71 2.35
C THR A 824 5.38 22.24 2.84
N TYR A 825 4.61 21.91 3.86
CA TYR A 825 4.34 20.54 4.29
C TYR A 825 2.91 20.14 3.99
N ALA A 826 2.72 18.86 3.68
CA ALA A 826 1.40 18.26 3.52
C ALA A 826 1.24 17.05 4.45
N THR A 827 0.01 16.83 4.89
CA THR A 827 -0.40 15.71 5.73
C THR A 827 -0.95 14.59 4.87
N ILE A 828 -0.45 13.36 5.06
CA ILE A 828 -0.98 12.13 4.49
C ILE A 828 -1.77 11.41 5.60
N PRO A 829 -3.11 11.48 5.60
CA PRO A 829 -3.93 10.87 6.64
C PRO A 829 -3.69 9.37 6.72
N SER A 830 -3.61 8.81 7.94
CA SER A 830 -3.47 7.36 8.17
C SER A 830 -2.22 6.71 7.54
N TYR A 831 -1.19 7.48 7.19
CA TYR A 831 0.08 6.95 6.71
C TYR A 831 0.95 6.43 7.87
N GLY A 832 1.60 5.30 7.66
CA GLY A 832 2.54 4.72 8.61
C GLY A 832 1.84 3.92 9.69
N ARG A 833 2.33 4.04 10.94
CA ARG A 833 2.06 3.06 12.02
C ARG A 833 1.09 3.58 13.09
N THR A 834 0.80 4.87 13.06
CA THR A 834 -0.05 5.60 14.02
C THR A 834 -1.03 6.50 13.25
N GLN A 835 -1.03 7.81 13.43
CA GLN A 835 -2.14 8.67 12.95
C GLN A 835 -1.98 9.20 11.51
N ALA A 836 -0.80 9.71 11.15
CA ALA A 836 -0.56 10.34 9.85
C ALA A 836 0.94 10.53 9.56
N GLY A 837 1.26 10.82 8.31
CA GLY A 837 2.60 11.22 7.87
C GLY A 837 2.64 12.69 7.42
N ILE A 838 3.76 13.37 7.64
CA ILE A 838 4.04 14.73 7.16
C ILE A 838 5.24 14.69 6.22
N LYS A 839 5.12 15.30 5.03
CA LYS A 839 6.23 15.41 4.06
C LYS A 839 6.33 16.79 3.43
N LEU A 840 7.50 17.11 2.88
CA LEU A 840 7.65 18.31 2.05
C LEU A 840 6.78 18.20 0.80
N TRP A 841 6.21 19.33 0.40
CA TRP A 841 5.25 19.42 -0.69
C TRP A 841 5.44 20.69 -1.52
N PRO A 842 5.28 20.65 -2.87
CA PRO A 842 5.05 19.46 -3.70
C PRO A 842 6.26 18.51 -3.74
N VAL A 843 6.05 17.24 -4.13
CA VAL A 843 7.14 16.24 -4.15
C VAL A 843 8.25 16.57 -5.16
N THR A 844 7.97 17.48 -6.10
CA THR A 844 8.92 18.02 -7.09
C THR A 844 9.84 19.10 -6.52
N THR A 845 9.59 19.57 -5.29
CA THR A 845 10.44 20.54 -4.59
C THR A 845 11.92 20.10 -4.64
N PRO A 846 12.85 21.00 -5.00
CA PRO A 846 14.28 20.71 -4.95
C PRO A 846 14.75 20.40 -3.53
N ALA A 847 15.87 19.68 -3.42
CA ALA A 847 16.55 19.49 -2.15
C ALA A 847 16.83 20.83 -1.45
N GLN A 848 16.60 20.85 -0.14
CA GLN A 848 16.68 22.06 0.66
C GLN A 848 18.10 22.22 1.26
N PRO A 849 18.65 23.45 1.31
CA PRO A 849 20.02 23.66 1.77
C PRO A 849 20.20 23.31 3.25
N SER A 850 21.24 22.54 3.57
CA SER A 850 21.59 22.11 4.93
C SER A 850 22.19 23.22 5.80
N ASN A 851 22.70 24.30 5.20
CA ASN A 851 23.64 25.22 5.84
C ASN A 851 22.98 26.49 6.40
N SER A 852 21.68 26.65 6.23
CA SER A 852 21.04 27.93 6.53
C SER A 852 20.64 28.02 8.01
N PRO A 853 21.01 29.11 8.72
CA PRO A 853 20.58 29.32 10.10
C PRO A 853 19.04 29.41 10.20
N ASN A 854 18.49 29.10 11.39
CA ASN A 854 17.04 29.12 11.68
C ASN A 854 16.31 30.41 11.27
N THR A 855 17.03 31.52 11.09
CA THR A 855 16.49 32.84 10.76
C THR A 855 16.63 33.23 9.29
N ASP A 856 17.34 32.45 8.47
CA ASP A 856 17.72 32.77 7.07
C ASP A 856 17.49 31.61 6.08
N SER A 857 16.80 30.53 6.48
CA SER A 857 16.60 29.37 5.60
C SER A 857 15.46 29.60 4.64
N THR A 858 15.65 29.45 3.32
CA THR A 858 14.59 29.47 2.30
C THR A 858 13.59 28.31 2.41
N THR A 859 13.64 27.49 3.46
CA THR A 859 12.91 26.23 3.60
C THR A 859 11.92 26.30 4.77
N PRO A 860 10.68 25.79 4.65
CA PRO A 860 9.73 25.74 5.76
C PRO A 860 10.18 24.76 6.86
N SER A 861 9.83 25.04 8.11
CA SER A 861 10.02 24.13 9.25
C SER A 861 8.71 23.88 10.01
N LEU A 862 8.55 22.67 10.52
CA LEU A 862 7.47 22.28 11.42
C LEU A 862 7.85 22.71 12.84
N ILE A 863 7.01 23.50 13.50
CA ILE A 863 7.23 23.94 14.86
C ILE A 863 6.35 23.15 15.82
N TYR A 864 6.97 22.45 16.76
CA TYR A 864 6.32 21.73 17.83
C TYR A 864 6.55 22.46 19.15
N ARG A 865 5.50 23.03 19.73
CA ARG A 865 5.56 23.63 21.06
C ARG A 865 5.30 22.59 22.14
N PHE A 866 6.10 22.60 23.18
CA PHE A 866 5.87 21.77 24.35
C PHE A 866 6.21 22.49 25.65
N HIS A 867 5.60 22.06 26.76
CA HIS A 867 5.83 22.61 28.08
C HIS A 867 6.38 21.53 29.02
N ILE A 868 7.47 21.83 29.72
CA ILE A 868 8.04 20.91 30.72
C ILE A 868 7.84 21.49 32.13
N PRO A 869 7.33 20.70 33.09
CA PRO A 869 6.99 21.21 34.42
C PRO A 869 8.19 21.38 35.35
N ALA A 870 9.32 20.77 35.02
CA ALA A 870 10.53 20.81 35.82
C ALA A 870 11.77 20.71 34.92
N ARG A 871 12.88 21.28 35.38
CA ARG A 871 14.18 21.22 34.71
C ARG A 871 14.60 19.78 34.47
N SER A 872 15.08 19.48 33.27
CA SER A 872 15.67 18.20 32.88
C SER A 872 17.18 18.33 32.71
N THR A 873 17.94 17.25 32.95
CA THR A 873 19.37 17.13 32.62
C THR A 873 19.64 16.25 31.41
N ARG A 874 18.57 15.73 30.78
CA ARG A 874 18.63 14.95 29.55
C ARG A 874 17.76 15.61 28.50
N LEU A 875 18.26 15.60 27.26
CA LEU A 875 17.56 16.14 26.11
C LEU A 875 17.93 15.34 24.86
N ARG A 876 17.10 14.36 24.53
CA ARG A 876 17.20 13.64 23.26
C ARG A 876 15.91 13.77 22.47
N VAL A 877 16.03 13.84 21.16
CA VAL A 877 14.88 13.88 20.26
C VAL A 877 14.94 12.64 19.37
N THR A 878 13.86 11.87 19.35
CA THR A 878 13.68 10.73 18.45
C THR A 878 12.64 11.07 17.40
N LEU A 879 13.01 10.94 16.12
CA LEU A 879 12.09 11.03 15.01
C LEU A 879 11.75 9.64 14.49
N TYR A 880 10.48 9.42 14.20
CA TYR A 880 9.97 8.24 13.51
C TYR A 880 9.64 8.63 12.07
N LEU A 881 10.41 8.12 11.13
CA LEU A 881 10.32 8.42 9.70
C LEU A 881 9.90 7.16 8.94
N SER A 882 9.29 7.32 7.76
CA SER A 882 9.08 6.22 6.82
C SER A 882 10.39 5.47 6.56
N ALA A 883 10.32 4.18 6.22
CA ALA A 883 11.48 3.39 5.81
C ALA A 883 12.03 3.78 4.42
N SER A 884 11.84 5.02 3.97
CA SER A 884 12.27 5.49 2.65
C SER A 884 13.78 5.37 2.46
N GLU A 885 14.15 4.98 1.24
CA GLU A 885 15.53 4.95 0.75
C GLU A 885 16.03 6.35 0.35
N ASN A 886 17.34 6.48 0.14
CA ASN A 886 17.95 7.67 -0.47
C ASN A 886 17.68 7.73 -1.99
N ALA A 887 16.39 7.84 -2.36
CA ALA A 887 15.95 7.68 -3.74
C ALA A 887 16.49 8.75 -4.70
N ASP A 888 16.66 9.98 -4.22
CA ASP A 888 17.30 11.04 -5.00
C ASP A 888 18.83 10.95 -4.83
N VAL A 889 19.52 10.55 -5.90
CA VAL A 889 20.99 10.43 -5.89
C VAL A 889 21.73 11.75 -5.67
N ALA A 890 21.09 12.89 -5.96
CA ALA A 890 21.67 14.21 -5.74
C ALA A 890 21.46 14.71 -4.30
N SER A 891 20.51 14.12 -3.57
CA SER A 891 20.13 14.58 -2.23
C SER A 891 19.72 13.43 -1.32
N PRO A 892 20.61 12.95 -0.44
CA PRO A 892 20.22 11.94 0.54
C PRO A 892 19.21 12.49 1.55
N ASN A 893 18.43 11.60 2.14
CA ASN A 893 17.45 11.91 3.17
C ASN A 893 18.15 12.53 4.37
N ARG A 894 17.84 13.79 4.67
CA ARG A 894 18.39 14.54 5.79
C ARG A 894 17.33 15.44 6.42
N TYR A 895 17.48 15.71 7.70
CA TYR A 895 16.66 16.71 8.41
C TYR A 895 17.52 17.56 9.34
N THR A 896 17.02 18.74 9.72
CA THR A 896 17.60 19.53 10.80
C THR A 896 16.65 19.63 11.98
N LEU A 897 17.21 19.56 13.20
CA LEU A 897 16.52 19.83 14.45
C LEU A 897 17.08 21.10 15.06
N ALA A 898 16.22 21.98 15.57
CA ALA A 898 16.66 23.09 16.41
C ALA A 898 15.68 23.30 17.56
N LEU A 899 16.22 23.51 18.76
CA LEU A 899 15.42 23.72 19.96
C LEU A 899 15.67 25.13 20.48
N ASP A 900 14.61 25.92 20.61
CA ASP A 900 14.66 27.31 21.04
C ASP A 900 15.70 28.12 20.24
N THR A 901 16.68 28.71 20.93
CA THR A 901 17.77 29.49 20.35
C THR A 901 19.05 28.68 20.12
N ARG A 902 19.02 27.36 20.33
CA ARG A 902 20.20 26.50 20.16
C ARG A 902 20.55 26.33 18.67
N PRO A 903 21.84 26.05 18.36
CA PRO A 903 22.25 25.70 17.00
C PRO A 903 21.50 24.48 16.46
N SER A 904 21.23 24.49 15.15
CA SER A 904 20.60 23.36 14.49
C SER A 904 21.53 22.17 14.36
N VAL A 905 21.03 20.96 14.58
CA VAL A 905 21.73 19.70 14.33
C VAL A 905 21.25 19.11 13.00
N LEU A 906 22.18 18.79 12.10
CA LEU A 906 21.91 18.07 10.86
C LEU A 906 22.01 16.56 11.10
N VAL A 907 21.00 15.82 10.66
CA VAL A 907 20.93 14.37 10.83
C VAL A 907 20.63 13.69 9.50
N GLN A 908 21.29 12.55 9.27
CA GLN A 908 21.04 11.69 8.12
C GLN A 908 20.46 10.35 8.60
N PRO A 909 19.12 10.17 8.60
CA PRO A 909 18.48 8.97 9.13
C PRO A 909 18.76 7.70 8.32
N THR A 910 18.83 7.82 7.00
CA THR A 910 19.13 6.71 6.09
C THR A 910 20.62 6.75 5.74
N PRO A 911 21.44 5.78 6.19
CA PRO A 911 22.85 5.72 5.81
C PRO A 911 23.05 5.66 4.30
N LEU A 912 24.19 6.13 3.80
CA LEU A 912 24.55 5.90 2.41
C LEU A 912 24.92 4.43 2.21
N SER A 913 24.46 3.85 1.11
CA SER A 913 24.89 2.51 0.69
C SER A 913 26.34 2.54 0.21
N ALA A 914 27.06 1.42 0.37
CA ALA A 914 28.44 1.28 -0.08
C ALA A 914 28.56 1.35 -1.62
N ASP A 915 27.61 0.72 -2.32
CA ASP A 915 27.51 0.67 -3.77
C ASP A 915 26.06 0.93 -4.20
N ALA A 916 25.88 1.32 -5.47
CA ALA A 916 24.55 1.49 -6.04
C ALA A 916 23.77 0.17 -6.02
N GLY A 917 22.56 0.21 -5.45
CA GLY A 917 21.69 -0.96 -5.36
C GLY A 917 21.98 -1.90 -4.19
N ALA A 918 22.99 -1.61 -3.35
CA ALA A 918 23.15 -2.25 -2.05
C ALA A 918 22.17 -1.64 -1.02
N GLU A 919 21.76 -2.45 -0.04
CA GLU A 919 20.94 -1.97 1.08
C GLU A 919 21.78 -1.14 2.06
N PRO A 920 21.26 -0.02 2.57
CA PRO A 920 21.95 0.77 3.57
C PRO A 920 22.05 0.02 4.90
N ALA A 921 23.05 0.38 5.71
CA ALA A 921 23.19 -0.18 7.05
C ALA A 921 21.90 0.04 7.89
N GLY A 922 21.39 -1.04 8.50
CA GLY A 922 20.15 -0.99 9.28
C GLY A 922 18.86 -1.19 8.47
N TRP A 923 18.94 -1.34 7.14
CA TRP A 923 17.78 -1.54 6.25
C TRP A 923 16.84 -2.64 6.74
N SER A 924 17.36 -3.83 7.08
CA SER A 924 16.54 -4.96 7.56
C SER A 924 15.70 -4.58 8.78
N THR A 925 16.25 -3.78 9.69
CA THR A 925 15.51 -3.28 10.85
C THR A 925 14.46 -2.26 10.42
N ALA A 926 14.83 -1.32 9.54
CA ALA A 926 13.92 -0.28 9.06
C ALA A 926 12.70 -0.86 8.35
N VAL A 927 12.86 -1.82 7.43
CA VAL A 927 11.74 -2.41 6.69
C VAL A 927 10.90 -3.37 7.55
N THR A 928 11.52 -4.08 8.51
CA THR A 928 10.79 -4.94 9.47
C THR A 928 9.95 -4.10 10.43
N ARG A 929 10.46 -2.93 10.83
CA ARG A 929 9.73 -1.94 11.64
C ARG A 929 8.83 -1.03 10.84
N ASN A 930 8.97 -1.03 9.52
CA ASN A 930 8.44 -0.04 8.58
C ASN A 930 8.71 1.42 9.02
N ALA A 931 9.90 1.68 9.61
CA ALA A 931 10.32 3.00 10.03
C ALA A 931 11.84 3.11 10.25
N TRP A 932 12.41 4.25 9.88
CA TRP A 932 13.67 4.73 10.45
C TRP A 932 13.37 5.44 11.78
N VAL A 933 13.93 4.93 12.88
CA VAL A 933 13.78 5.53 14.21
C VAL A 933 15.13 6.12 14.63
N THR A 934 15.26 7.43 14.53
CA THR A 934 16.54 8.12 14.68
C THR A 934 16.55 9.00 15.92
N GLU A 935 17.42 8.68 16.88
CA GLU A 935 17.67 9.47 18.08
C GLU A 935 18.77 10.51 17.82
N SER A 936 18.61 11.70 18.37
CA SER A 936 19.57 12.81 18.26
C SER A 936 19.76 13.49 19.62
N ASP A 937 21.01 13.70 20.02
CA ASP A 937 21.36 14.37 21.28
C ASP A 937 21.52 15.88 21.04
N LEU A 938 20.54 16.67 21.49
CA LEU A 938 20.58 18.14 21.39
C LEU A 938 21.29 18.80 22.59
N GLY A 939 21.90 18.01 23.47
CA GLY A 939 22.75 18.46 24.58
C GLY A 939 24.22 18.66 24.20
N GLN A 940 24.69 18.01 23.12
CA GLN A 940 26.06 18.09 22.62
C GLN A 940 26.24 19.29 21.68
N GLY A 941 26.40 20.49 22.25
CA GLY A 941 26.55 21.72 21.43
C GLY A 941 26.80 23.01 22.22
N GLY A 942 27.29 22.91 23.46
CA GLY A 942 27.62 24.07 24.31
C GLY A 942 26.51 24.53 25.28
N GLY A 943 25.28 24.04 25.16
CA GLY A 943 24.16 24.36 26.08
C GLY A 943 24.02 23.46 27.31
N GLY A 944 24.82 22.39 27.41
CA GLY A 944 24.60 21.30 28.36
C GLY A 944 23.32 20.52 28.03
N GLY A 945 23.23 19.24 28.41
CA GLY A 945 22.00 18.43 28.26
C GLY A 945 20.80 18.94 29.09
N GLN A 946 20.91 20.14 29.66
CA GLN A 946 19.93 20.74 30.55
C GLN A 946 18.85 21.46 29.76
N LEU A 947 17.59 21.30 30.15
CA LEU A 947 16.44 22.05 29.63
C LEU A 947 15.67 22.62 30.83
N GLU A 948 15.49 23.94 30.88
CA GLU A 948 14.82 24.62 32.01
C GLU A 948 13.31 24.37 32.00
N ALA A 949 12.63 24.55 33.14
CA ALA A 949 11.17 24.44 33.19
C ALA A 949 10.50 25.56 32.37
N GLY A 950 9.39 25.23 31.70
CA GLY A 950 8.61 26.19 30.92
C GLY A 950 8.33 25.73 29.48
N GLU A 951 8.06 26.70 28.62
CA GLU A 951 7.72 26.51 27.21
C GLU A 951 8.97 26.40 26.34
N HIS A 952 8.92 25.50 25.36
CA HIS A 952 9.98 25.28 24.38
C HIS A 952 9.41 25.08 22.97
N GLU A 953 10.22 25.40 21.97
CA GLU A 953 9.90 25.18 20.56
C GLU A 953 10.95 24.28 19.91
N LEU A 954 10.51 23.12 19.40
CA LEU A 954 11.31 22.27 18.54
C LEU A 954 10.95 22.52 17.08
N ALA A 955 11.90 23.02 16.31
CA ALA A 955 11.81 23.12 14.86
C ALA A 955 12.36 21.82 14.22
N VAL A 956 11.53 21.16 13.41
CA VAL A 956 11.93 20.03 12.56
C VAL A 956 11.83 20.46 11.11
N ARG A 957 12.92 20.30 10.37
CA ARG A 957 12.97 20.65 8.94
C ARG A 957 13.44 19.45 8.14
N LEU A 958 12.55 18.87 7.34
CA LEU A 958 12.92 17.87 6.36
C LEU A 958 13.64 18.56 5.20
N LEU A 959 14.67 17.93 4.63
CA LEU A 959 15.45 18.51 3.54
C LEU A 959 15.19 17.85 2.18
N ASN A 960 14.47 16.72 2.16
CA ASN A 960 14.11 15.99 0.95
C ASN A 960 12.63 15.56 0.95
N PRO A 961 11.89 15.75 -0.17
CA PRO A 961 10.50 15.30 -0.32
C PRO A 961 10.26 13.77 -0.33
N THR A 962 11.31 12.95 -0.38
CA THR A 962 11.23 11.48 -0.21
C THR A 962 10.96 11.05 1.24
N MET A 963 11.12 11.97 2.19
CA MET A 963 10.98 11.69 3.61
C MET A 963 9.56 11.94 4.09
N VAL A 964 9.05 11.04 4.94
CA VAL A 964 7.77 11.20 5.64
C VAL A 964 7.99 11.07 7.14
N LEU A 965 7.65 12.10 7.91
CA LEU A 965 7.70 12.13 9.37
C LEU A 965 6.37 11.67 9.96
N THR A 966 6.38 10.75 10.92
CA THR A 966 5.15 10.20 11.53
C THR A 966 5.02 10.52 13.01
N LYS A 967 6.12 10.60 13.76
CA LYS A 967 6.11 10.93 15.19
C LYS A 967 7.40 11.62 15.64
N VAL A 968 7.27 12.52 16.62
CA VAL A 968 8.36 13.24 17.29
C VAL A 968 8.30 12.92 18.79
N VAL A 969 9.42 12.49 19.37
CA VAL A 969 9.52 12.21 20.81
C VAL A 969 10.68 12.96 21.42
N VAL A 970 10.42 13.74 22.47
CA VAL A 970 11.44 14.42 23.29
C VAL A 970 11.60 13.62 24.58
N ASP A 971 12.79 13.05 24.78
CA ASP A 971 13.18 12.31 25.98
C ASP A 971 13.93 13.22 26.95
N LEU A 972 13.30 13.43 28.10
CA LEU A 972 13.78 14.22 29.23
C LEU A 972 14.26 13.32 30.40
N GLY A 973 14.54 12.04 30.15
CA GLY A 973 14.96 11.07 31.17
C GLY A 973 13.95 9.97 31.47
N GLY A 974 12.81 9.97 30.78
CA GLY A 974 11.70 9.07 31.10
C GLY A 974 11.30 8.12 29.98
N LEU A 975 11.91 8.21 28.79
CA LEU A 975 11.54 7.36 27.66
C LEU A 975 11.81 5.88 27.97
N ARG A 976 10.80 5.04 27.72
CA ARG A 976 10.86 3.58 27.84
C ARG A 976 10.84 2.94 26.45
N GLY A 977 11.32 1.71 26.37
CA GLY A 977 11.42 0.97 25.11
C GLY A 977 10.07 0.42 24.63
N SER A 978 9.70 0.79 23.41
CA SER A 978 8.48 0.35 22.69
C SER A 978 8.68 0.47 21.18
N GLU A 979 7.88 -0.24 20.38
CA GLU A 979 7.99 -0.30 18.91
C GLU A 979 7.40 0.94 18.20
N LEU A 980 6.24 1.42 18.66
CA LEU A 980 5.45 2.54 18.13
C LEU A 980 5.74 3.87 18.85
N GLY A 981 6.61 3.81 19.85
CA GLY A 981 6.86 4.92 20.78
C GLY A 981 5.72 5.13 21.78
N PRO A 982 5.88 6.09 22.72
CA PRO A 982 4.86 6.39 23.72
C PRO A 982 3.57 6.92 23.08
N PRO A 983 2.41 6.75 23.75
CA PRO A 983 1.18 7.44 23.40
C PRO A 983 1.38 8.96 23.36
N GLU A 984 0.59 9.64 22.54
CA GLU A 984 0.68 11.09 22.40
C GLU A 984 0.42 11.80 23.74
N SER A 985 1.33 12.72 24.10
CA SER A 985 1.25 13.55 25.30
C SER A 985 -0.01 14.42 25.31
N PHE A 986 -0.45 14.82 26.51
CA PHE A 986 -1.60 15.71 26.65
C PHE A 986 -1.39 16.99 25.83
N ARG A 987 -2.34 17.30 24.95
CA ARG A 987 -2.30 18.45 24.04
C ARG A 987 -3.26 19.53 24.52
N VAL A 988 -2.74 20.74 24.72
CA VAL A 988 -3.51 21.96 24.91
C VAL A 988 -3.77 22.55 23.52
N VAL A 989 -5.04 22.63 23.14
CA VAL A 989 -5.51 23.12 21.83
C VAL A 989 -6.02 24.55 21.90
#